data_AF-A0A6J6VU23-F1
#
_entry.id   AF-A0A6J6VU23-F1
#
_cell.length_a   1.000
_cell.length_b   1.000
_cell.length_c   1.000
_cell.angle_alpha   90.00
_cell.angle_beta   90.00
_cell.angle_gamma   90.00
#
_symmetry.space_group_name_H-M   'P 1'
#
loop_
_entity.id
_entity.type
_entity.pdbx_description
1 polymer ?
#
loop_
_entity_poly.entity_id
_entity_poly.type
_entity_poly.pdbx_seq_one_letter_code
_entity_poly.pdbx_strand_id
1 'polypeptide(L)'
;MSSTQRPVLNDRYELEQRIGRGGMADVFLARDLLLDRPVAIKVLFPEFAADPSFVERFRREAQSAANLNHPNIVGVYDWGRYGSTYFIAMEFIAGRTLAEVLRSNGPVTPQQATDVAIEVASALAFAHRNGVVHRDIKPANILVGHDGRVKVADFGIARALNSSAEQDLTQAGSVMGTATYFSPEQAQGAQPDPRSDLYSLGIVMYELTTGRPPFTGENPVAIAYKQVHSEPPRLSELVPDVPEDFDAIVHTLLLKSPDDRYPTADVLRDDLRRFKDGQPVAALNSPAGNGNGATAGSGQATAPAPNPVALGGAAAPRSMPAGAPEPRRAPSPYQPIPAGANMPPTVAQGYAPPQPGYPPPRQRRTGGVIIVALFILALFAAGGVVLFNVLSNREPGGAAVGEAQVPEVRGLTLADAQKKLLDANLIPDVRAVEKEGVADDVVYEQDPTPDQVVDEGSKVTITYNPAPGTTLIEMPDLTNLTYDDAVALLDKKGFDIGKVRAQRKETAAVPENTVMDQAPLKGQQVPNNSEIILVTATHPSKVVMPNVSGQDPATATRALEALGFKVNQLTEQNDSVPANRVVRTEPLAGSSVNYGTTIALVVSTGPLSVTVPNLNGMTENEARQVLQDLNLKTKVGDSVPLPYGNAQDDKVMLQSPVAGSSALAGATITIRLGLASTTPPTTTSTTTTTTTTTTTTVDPN
;
A
#
# COMPACT_ATOMS: atom_id res chain seq x y z
N MET A 1 -22.37 46.10 -27.90
CA MET A 1 -21.54 44.87 -27.85
C MET A 1 -20.76 44.94 -26.56
N SER A 2 -21.14 44.14 -25.55
CA SER A 2 -20.47 44.14 -24.25
C SER A 2 -19.12 43.44 -24.39
N SER A 3 -18.03 44.21 -24.34
CA SER A 3 -16.68 43.68 -24.28
C SER A 3 -16.41 43.16 -22.87
N THR A 4 -16.70 41.89 -22.61
CA THR A 4 -16.19 41.20 -21.43
C THR A 4 -14.67 41.20 -21.55
N GLN A 5 -14.01 42.04 -20.75
CA GLN A 5 -12.57 42.17 -20.71
C GLN A 5 -11.99 40.83 -20.25
N ARG A 6 -11.16 40.19 -21.09
CA ARG A 6 -10.56 38.89 -20.78
C ARG A 6 -9.52 39.04 -19.66
N PRO A 7 -9.44 38.13 -18.69
CA PRO A 7 -8.44 38.21 -17.62
C PRO A 7 -7.02 38.13 -18.20
N VAL A 8 -6.14 39.03 -17.77
CA VAL A 8 -4.72 39.02 -18.15
C VAL A 8 -3.87 38.70 -16.93
N LEU A 9 -3.13 37.60 -16.99
CA LEU A 9 -2.23 37.19 -15.91
C LEU A 9 -0.86 37.85 -16.07
N ASN A 10 -0.42 38.52 -15.02
CA ASN A 10 0.88 39.20 -14.92
C ASN A 10 1.18 40.11 -16.12
N ASP A 11 0.16 40.82 -16.63
CA ASP A 11 0.22 41.72 -17.78
C ASP A 11 0.78 41.07 -19.07
N ARG A 12 0.78 39.74 -19.15
CA ARG A 12 1.41 38.98 -20.24
C ARG A 12 0.49 37.96 -20.88
N TYR A 13 -0.26 37.20 -20.10
CA TYR A 13 -1.05 36.08 -20.61
C TYR A 13 -2.54 36.42 -20.59
N GLU A 14 -3.11 36.74 -21.74
CA GLU A 14 -4.56 36.95 -21.87
C GLU A 14 -5.27 35.61 -21.97
N LEU A 15 -6.05 35.25 -20.95
CA LEU A 15 -6.82 34.01 -20.92
C LEU A 15 -7.99 34.08 -21.91
N GLU A 16 -8.12 33.05 -22.75
CA GLU A 16 -9.19 32.97 -23.74
C GLU A 16 -10.29 32.01 -23.27
N GLN A 17 -10.12 30.71 -23.53
CA GLN A 17 -11.10 29.67 -23.24
C GLN A 17 -10.49 28.57 -22.38
N ARG A 18 -11.29 27.98 -21.50
CA ARG A 18 -10.87 26.78 -20.76
C ARG A 18 -10.85 25.59 -21.70
N ILE A 19 -9.71 24.92 -21.80
CA ILE A 19 -9.50 23.73 -22.65
C ILE A 19 -9.45 22.43 -21.87
N GLY A 20 -9.29 22.50 -20.54
CA GLY A 20 -9.31 21.31 -19.68
C GLY A 20 -9.54 21.66 -18.22
N ARG A 21 -9.96 20.66 -17.45
CA ARG A 21 -10.08 20.74 -15.98
C ARG A 21 -9.44 19.48 -15.39
N GLY A 22 -8.40 19.67 -14.58
CA GLY A 22 -7.75 18.60 -13.83
C GLY A 22 -8.25 18.54 -12.38
N GLY A 23 -7.68 17.63 -11.59
CA GLY A 23 -8.03 17.46 -10.18
C GLY A 23 -7.64 18.64 -9.28
N MET A 24 -6.63 19.43 -9.67
CA MET A 24 -6.09 20.53 -8.86
C MET A 24 -6.04 21.89 -9.58
N ALA A 25 -6.32 21.92 -10.88
CA ALA A 25 -6.12 23.11 -11.72
C ALA A 25 -7.07 23.11 -12.93
N ASP A 26 -7.40 24.30 -13.42
CA ASP A 26 -7.99 24.51 -14.75
C ASP A 26 -6.89 24.79 -15.77
N VAL A 27 -7.05 24.33 -17.01
CA VAL A 27 -6.14 24.63 -18.11
C VAL A 27 -6.86 25.50 -19.14
N PHE A 28 -6.28 26.64 -19.46
CA PHE A 28 -6.81 27.62 -20.39
C PHE A 28 -5.92 27.75 -21.62
N LEU A 29 -6.53 27.89 -22.80
CA LEU A 29 -5.86 28.52 -23.93
C LEU A 29 -5.71 30.00 -23.61
N ALA A 30 -4.52 30.54 -23.83
CA ALA A 30 -4.21 31.94 -23.65
C ALA A 30 -3.31 32.46 -24.77
N ARG A 31 -3.24 33.78 -24.92
CA ARG A 31 -2.29 34.46 -25.81
C ARG A 31 -1.19 35.09 -24.97
N ASP A 32 0.07 34.75 -25.27
CA ASP A 32 1.24 35.49 -24.75
C ASP A 32 1.34 36.81 -25.52
N LEU A 33 0.96 37.92 -24.89
CA LEU A 33 0.87 39.24 -25.49
C LEU A 33 2.25 39.82 -25.86
N LEU A 34 3.33 39.34 -25.23
CA LEU A 34 4.69 39.83 -25.51
C LEU A 34 5.31 39.14 -26.72
N LEU A 35 5.06 37.84 -26.87
CA LEU A 35 5.63 37.02 -27.95
C LEU A 35 4.66 36.73 -29.08
N ASP A 36 3.41 37.18 -28.94
CA ASP A 36 2.29 36.98 -29.85
C ASP A 36 2.08 35.53 -30.30
N ARG A 37 1.98 34.62 -29.33
CA ARG A 37 1.79 33.19 -29.59
C ARG A 37 0.74 32.55 -28.67
N PRO A 38 0.05 31.49 -29.13
CA PRO A 38 -0.82 30.71 -28.27
C PRO A 38 -0.01 29.92 -27.25
N VAL A 39 -0.49 29.88 -26.01
CA VAL A 39 0.07 29.12 -24.89
C VAL A 39 -1.05 28.46 -24.11
N ALA A 40 -0.74 27.37 -23.42
CA ALA A 40 -1.64 26.78 -22.44
C ALA A 40 -1.23 27.25 -21.04
N ILE A 41 -2.19 27.72 -20.25
CA ILE A 41 -1.97 28.16 -18.87
C ILE A 41 -2.73 27.25 -17.92
N LYS A 42 -2.00 26.50 -17.09
CA LYS A 42 -2.56 25.71 -15.99
C LYS A 42 -2.63 26.58 -14.76
N VAL A 43 -3.83 26.87 -14.27
CA VAL A 43 -4.11 27.74 -13.12
C VAL A 43 -4.60 26.89 -11.96
N LEU A 44 -3.91 26.94 -10.83
CA LEU A 44 -4.24 26.18 -9.62
C LEU A 44 -5.59 26.65 -9.04
N PHE A 45 -6.41 25.74 -8.50
CA PHE A 45 -7.64 26.18 -7.84
C PHE A 45 -7.34 26.96 -6.55
N PRO A 46 -8.15 27.97 -6.19
CA PRO A 46 -7.94 28.79 -5.00
C PRO A 46 -7.77 27.99 -3.70
N GLU A 47 -8.50 26.90 -3.54
CA GLU A 47 -8.44 25.99 -2.39
C GLU A 47 -7.05 25.34 -2.22
N PHE A 48 -6.38 24.98 -3.32
CA PHE A 48 -5.03 24.42 -3.30
C PHE A 48 -3.96 25.50 -3.23
N ALA A 49 -4.24 26.71 -3.71
CA ALA A 49 -3.30 27.83 -3.67
C ALA A 49 -3.07 28.38 -2.25
N ALA A 50 -4.00 28.14 -1.32
CA ALA A 50 -3.88 28.51 0.08
C ALA A 50 -2.92 27.60 0.88
N ASP A 51 -2.68 26.36 0.41
CA ASP A 51 -1.81 25.39 1.07
C ASP A 51 -0.37 25.46 0.50
N PRO A 52 0.63 25.88 1.31
CA PRO A 52 2.02 25.96 0.86
C PRO A 52 2.60 24.64 0.33
N SER A 53 2.11 23.49 0.81
CA SER A 53 2.58 22.18 0.37
C SER A 53 2.17 21.89 -1.08
N PHE A 54 0.94 22.25 -1.47
CA PHE A 54 0.46 22.11 -2.85
C PHE A 54 1.17 23.08 -3.79
N VAL A 55 1.39 24.32 -3.36
CA VAL A 55 2.13 25.32 -4.14
C VAL A 55 3.56 24.85 -4.42
N GLU A 56 4.27 24.33 -3.42
CA GLU A 56 5.61 23.78 -3.60
C GLU A 56 5.63 22.56 -4.53
N ARG A 57 4.63 21.67 -4.45
CA ARG A 57 4.47 20.56 -5.42
C ARG A 57 4.27 21.07 -6.84
N PHE A 58 3.37 22.03 -7.02
CA PHE A 58 3.06 22.64 -8.31
C PHE A 58 4.28 23.35 -8.92
N ARG A 59 5.05 24.08 -8.10
CA ARG A 59 6.32 24.69 -8.50
C ARG A 59 7.35 23.63 -8.94
N ARG A 60 7.50 22.55 -8.16
CA ARG A 60 8.46 21.49 -8.49
C ARG A 60 8.12 20.81 -9.81
N GLU A 61 6.85 20.55 -10.08
CA GLU A 61 6.33 20.03 -11.37
C GLU A 61 6.75 20.92 -12.55
N ALA A 62 6.55 22.23 -12.44
CA ALA A 62 7.00 23.18 -13.46
C ALA A 62 8.53 23.11 -13.66
N GLN A 63 9.29 23.05 -12.56
CA GLN A 63 10.75 23.09 -12.58
C GLN A 63 11.39 21.85 -13.20
N SER A 64 10.84 20.65 -12.99
CA SER A 64 11.38 19.44 -13.61
C SER A 64 11.13 19.40 -15.11
N ALA A 65 9.96 19.85 -15.55
CA ALA A 65 9.58 19.88 -16.96
C ALA A 65 10.27 21.03 -17.73
N ALA A 66 10.55 22.16 -17.07
CA ALA A 66 11.19 23.33 -17.71
C ALA A 66 12.57 23.04 -18.32
N ASN A 67 13.30 22.07 -17.77
CA ASN A 67 14.63 21.69 -18.29
C ASN A 67 14.56 20.59 -19.37
N LEU A 68 13.37 20.11 -19.71
CA LEU A 68 13.19 19.06 -20.71
C LEU A 68 12.83 19.67 -22.07
N ASN A 69 13.81 19.77 -22.97
CA ASN A 69 13.59 20.20 -24.35
C ASN A 69 13.67 18.99 -25.29
N HIS A 70 12.50 18.50 -25.72
CA HIS A 70 12.38 17.36 -26.61
C HIS A 70 11.14 17.50 -27.50
N PRO A 71 11.17 17.10 -28.79
CA PRO A 71 10.03 17.25 -29.70
C PRO A 71 8.74 16.58 -29.20
N ASN A 72 8.86 15.48 -28.45
CA ASN A 72 7.73 14.74 -27.87
C ASN A 72 7.43 15.06 -26.40
N ILE A 73 7.97 16.15 -25.86
CA ILE A 73 7.63 16.67 -24.53
C ILE A 73 6.96 18.04 -24.71
N VAL A 74 5.92 18.32 -23.94
CA VAL A 74 5.31 19.66 -23.89
C VAL A 74 6.26 20.61 -23.16
N GLY A 75 6.68 21.68 -23.83
CA GLY A 75 7.59 22.66 -23.24
C GLY A 75 6.92 23.49 -22.14
N VAL A 76 7.59 23.67 -21.00
CA VAL A 76 7.19 24.63 -19.96
C VAL A 76 7.96 25.92 -20.15
N TYR A 77 7.26 27.04 -20.26
CA TYR A 77 7.85 28.35 -20.53
C TYR A 77 8.06 29.19 -19.28
N ASP A 78 7.10 29.17 -18.36
CA ASP A 78 7.12 30.04 -17.19
C ASP A 78 6.22 29.49 -16.09
N TRP A 79 6.41 29.98 -14.87
CA TRP A 79 5.49 29.77 -13.77
C TRP A 79 5.38 31.06 -12.95
N GLY A 80 4.24 31.30 -12.32
CA GLY A 80 4.03 32.54 -11.60
C GLY A 80 2.87 32.50 -10.63
N ARG A 81 2.74 33.59 -9.89
CA ARG A 81 1.59 33.88 -9.02
C ARG A 81 0.78 35.01 -9.64
N TYR A 82 -0.54 34.90 -9.57
CA TYR A 82 -1.48 35.96 -9.93
C TYR A 82 -2.57 36.06 -8.86
N GLY A 83 -2.65 37.21 -8.19
CA GLY A 83 -3.54 37.39 -7.04
C GLY A 83 -3.29 36.35 -5.93
N SER A 84 -4.30 35.55 -5.63
CA SER A 84 -4.25 34.46 -4.64
C SER A 84 -3.93 33.09 -5.24
N THR A 85 -3.73 32.97 -6.56
CA THR A 85 -3.47 31.68 -7.22
C THR A 85 -2.11 31.64 -7.93
N TYR A 86 -1.72 30.45 -8.37
CA TYR A 86 -0.49 30.15 -9.10
C TYR A 86 -0.82 29.59 -10.48
N PHE A 87 0.08 29.79 -11.44
CA PHE A 87 -0.06 29.28 -12.79
C PHE A 87 1.26 28.77 -13.38
N ILE A 88 1.14 27.87 -14.36
CA ILE A 88 2.24 27.41 -15.22
C ILE A 88 1.86 27.72 -16.66
N ALA A 89 2.74 28.42 -17.38
CA ALA A 89 2.64 28.67 -18.80
C ALA A 89 3.42 27.63 -19.58
N MET A 90 2.77 26.97 -20.54
CA MET A 90 3.34 25.88 -21.32
C MET A 90 2.94 25.96 -22.79
N GLU A 91 3.59 25.15 -23.60
CA GLU A 91 3.31 24.98 -25.02
C GLU A 91 1.86 24.55 -25.24
N PHE A 92 1.15 25.29 -26.10
CA PHE A 92 -0.19 24.89 -26.53
C PHE A 92 -0.10 23.91 -27.69
N ILE A 93 -0.68 22.73 -27.51
CA ILE A 93 -0.78 21.71 -28.57
C ILE A 93 -2.20 21.74 -29.14
N ALA A 94 -2.31 22.19 -30.39
CA ALA A 94 -3.57 22.15 -31.13
C ALA A 94 -3.86 20.71 -31.58
N GLY A 95 -4.67 20.00 -30.80
CA GLY A 95 -4.94 18.59 -30.99
C GLY A 95 -5.90 18.01 -29.97
N ARG A 96 -5.87 16.69 -29.82
CA ARG A 96 -6.70 15.95 -28.86
C ARG A 96 -5.82 15.12 -27.93
N THR A 97 -6.30 14.85 -26.72
CA THR A 97 -5.66 13.83 -25.87
C THR A 97 -5.95 12.43 -26.42
N LEU A 98 -5.09 11.47 -26.12
CA LEU A 98 -5.30 10.09 -26.51
C LEU A 98 -6.56 9.50 -25.86
N ALA A 99 -6.92 9.97 -24.66
CA ALA A 99 -8.20 9.66 -24.01
C ALA A 99 -9.42 10.11 -24.84
N GLU A 100 -9.36 11.30 -25.44
CA GLU A 100 -10.42 11.79 -26.34
C GLU A 100 -10.45 11.01 -27.65
N VAL A 101 -9.28 10.64 -28.19
CA VAL A 101 -9.19 9.78 -29.38
C VAL A 101 -9.87 8.44 -29.11
N LEU A 102 -9.56 7.76 -28.01
CA LEU A 102 -10.21 6.50 -27.64
C LEU A 102 -11.73 6.64 -27.48
N ARG A 103 -12.19 7.71 -26.82
CA ARG A 103 -13.62 7.94 -26.60
C ARG A 103 -14.39 8.21 -27.89
N SER A 104 -13.77 8.89 -28.86
CA SER A 104 -14.42 9.31 -30.11
C SER A 104 -14.26 8.32 -31.26
N ASN A 105 -13.11 7.67 -31.36
CA ASN A 105 -12.76 6.78 -32.47
C ASN A 105 -12.82 5.29 -32.09
N GLY A 106 -12.89 4.97 -30.79
CA GLY A 106 -12.80 3.59 -30.30
C GLY A 106 -11.36 3.05 -30.30
N PRO A 107 -11.18 1.72 -30.20
CA PRO A 107 -9.88 1.08 -30.25
C PRO A 107 -9.14 1.36 -31.57
N VAL A 108 -7.82 1.45 -31.51
CA VAL A 108 -6.93 1.66 -32.65
C VAL A 108 -6.16 0.38 -33.00
N THR A 109 -5.60 0.33 -34.22
CA THR A 109 -4.82 -0.83 -34.66
C THR A 109 -3.50 -0.97 -33.89
N PRO A 110 -2.92 -2.18 -33.79
CA PRO A 110 -1.59 -2.40 -33.19
C PRO A 110 -0.50 -1.51 -33.79
N GLN A 111 -0.55 -1.26 -35.10
CA GLN A 111 0.39 -0.38 -35.80
C GLN A 111 0.25 1.07 -35.35
N GLN A 112 -0.98 1.60 -35.25
CA GLN A 112 -1.23 2.95 -34.75
C GLN A 112 -0.84 3.10 -33.27
N ALA A 113 -1.12 2.09 -32.44
CA ALA A 113 -0.68 2.08 -31.04
C ALA A 113 0.85 2.09 -30.93
N THR A 114 1.53 1.35 -31.81
CA THR A 114 3.00 1.32 -31.90
C THR A 114 3.57 2.67 -32.32
N ASP A 115 2.97 3.35 -33.30
CA ASP A 115 3.40 4.70 -33.72
C ASP A 115 3.38 5.69 -32.56
N VAL A 116 2.29 5.68 -31.77
CA VAL A 116 2.19 6.51 -30.56
C VAL A 116 3.23 6.10 -29.52
N ALA A 117 3.36 4.79 -29.26
CA ALA A 117 4.27 4.27 -28.24
C ALA A 117 5.75 4.57 -28.55
N ILE A 118 6.16 4.58 -29.83
CA ILE A 118 7.54 4.95 -30.23
C ILE A 118 7.87 6.39 -29.82
N GLU A 119 6.95 7.32 -30.07
CA GLU A 119 7.14 8.74 -29.76
C GLU A 119 7.11 8.98 -28.24
N VAL A 120 6.22 8.30 -27.50
CA VAL A 120 6.16 8.35 -26.03
C VAL A 120 7.43 7.74 -25.43
N ALA A 121 7.89 6.59 -25.92
CA ALA A 121 9.15 5.98 -25.48
C ALA A 121 10.35 6.89 -25.74
N SER A 122 10.35 7.65 -26.84
CA SER A 122 11.38 8.66 -27.10
C SER A 122 11.38 9.79 -26.05
N ALA A 123 10.20 10.29 -25.68
CA ALA A 123 10.05 11.28 -24.61
C ALA A 123 10.53 10.75 -23.25
N LEU A 124 10.09 9.55 -22.89
CA LEU A 124 10.47 8.88 -21.63
C LEU A 124 11.98 8.65 -21.56
N ALA A 125 12.59 8.13 -22.63
CA ALA A 125 14.03 7.91 -22.69
C ALA A 125 14.82 9.20 -22.45
N PHE A 126 14.38 10.31 -23.04
CA PHE A 126 15.02 11.61 -22.82
C PHE A 126 14.87 12.09 -21.37
N ALA A 127 13.66 11.98 -20.79
CA ALA A 127 13.42 12.37 -19.40
C ALA A 127 14.21 11.51 -18.40
N HIS A 128 14.22 10.19 -18.60
CA HIS A 128 14.92 9.23 -17.74
C HIS A 128 16.42 9.48 -17.70
N ARG A 129 17.05 9.80 -18.85
CA ARG A 129 18.48 10.19 -18.91
C ARG A 129 18.78 11.48 -18.16
N ASN A 130 17.80 12.37 -18.02
CA ASN A 130 17.90 13.60 -17.24
C ASN A 130 17.45 13.41 -15.78
N GLY A 131 17.25 12.16 -15.33
CA GLY A 131 16.89 11.84 -13.95
C GLY A 131 15.44 12.14 -13.58
N VAL A 132 14.56 12.32 -14.57
CA VAL A 132 13.13 12.60 -14.36
C VAL A 132 12.30 11.37 -14.73
N VAL A 133 11.54 10.85 -13.77
CA VAL A 133 10.52 9.80 -13.97
C VAL A 133 9.16 10.47 -14.05
N HIS A 134 8.32 10.08 -15.01
CA HIS A 134 7.03 10.74 -15.26
C HIS A 134 5.96 10.41 -14.22
N ARG A 135 5.85 9.14 -13.79
CA ARG A 135 4.98 8.62 -12.72
C ARG A 135 3.47 8.65 -12.95
N ASP A 136 2.99 9.37 -13.96
CA ASP A 136 1.56 9.46 -14.29
C ASP A 136 1.29 9.29 -15.80
N ILE A 137 1.88 8.27 -16.43
CA ILE A 137 1.62 7.99 -17.85
C ILE A 137 0.22 7.40 -18.01
N LYS A 138 -0.63 8.09 -18.79
CA LYS A 138 -2.00 7.71 -19.09
C LYS A 138 -2.49 8.42 -20.37
N PRO A 139 -3.60 7.98 -21.00
CA PRO A 139 -4.06 8.56 -22.26
C PRO A 139 -4.43 10.05 -22.16
N ALA A 140 -4.81 10.54 -20.98
CA ALA A 140 -5.11 11.96 -20.76
C ALA A 140 -3.86 12.87 -20.82
N ASN A 141 -2.67 12.33 -20.55
CA ASN A 141 -1.40 13.07 -20.52
C ASN A 141 -0.60 12.93 -21.83
N ILE A 142 -1.17 12.24 -22.83
CA ILE A 142 -0.57 12.05 -24.16
C ILE A 142 -1.42 12.82 -25.17
N LEU A 143 -0.83 13.82 -25.81
CA LEU A 143 -1.46 14.71 -26.78
C LEU A 143 -1.07 14.31 -28.20
N VAL A 144 -2.05 14.31 -29.10
CA VAL A 144 -1.84 14.11 -30.54
C VAL A 144 -2.23 15.39 -31.27
N GLY A 145 -1.24 16.10 -31.80
CA GLY A 145 -1.43 17.33 -32.59
C GLY A 145 -2.14 17.06 -33.92
N HIS A 146 -2.77 18.08 -34.50
CA HIS A 146 -3.38 17.99 -35.84
C HIS A 146 -2.37 17.64 -36.95
N ASP A 147 -1.09 17.88 -36.71
CA ASP A 147 0.02 17.50 -37.58
C ASP A 147 0.50 16.05 -37.37
N GLY A 148 -0.16 15.29 -36.48
CA GLY A 148 0.17 13.92 -36.15
C GLY A 148 1.30 13.76 -35.13
N ARG A 149 1.88 14.86 -34.62
CA ARG A 149 2.95 14.76 -33.61
C ARG A 149 2.38 14.38 -32.25
N VAL A 150 3.05 13.44 -31.58
CA VAL A 150 2.70 13.01 -30.22
C VAL A 150 3.58 13.74 -29.21
N LYS A 151 2.95 14.28 -28.17
CA LYS A 151 3.65 14.96 -27.06
C LYS A 151 3.13 14.48 -25.71
N VAL A 152 4.06 14.29 -24.77
CA VAL A 152 3.77 13.93 -23.38
C VAL A 152 3.72 15.19 -22.53
N ALA A 153 2.64 15.36 -21.78
CA ALA A 153 2.39 16.48 -20.86
C ALA A 153 2.39 15.99 -19.40
N ASP A 154 2.41 16.93 -18.45
CA ASP A 154 2.20 16.67 -17.01
C ASP A 154 3.17 15.64 -16.40
N PHE A 155 4.50 15.91 -16.50
CA PHE A 155 5.52 15.13 -15.80
C PHE A 155 5.31 15.20 -14.27
N GLY A 156 4.61 14.18 -13.76
CA GLY A 156 4.01 14.16 -12.44
C GLY A 156 5.01 14.16 -11.28
N ILE A 157 5.18 15.32 -10.64
CA ILE A 157 5.83 15.42 -9.30
C ILE A 157 4.81 15.32 -8.16
N ALA A 158 3.51 15.18 -8.46
CA ALA A 158 2.44 15.10 -7.46
C ALA A 158 2.40 13.81 -6.61
N ARG A 159 3.48 13.01 -6.58
CA ARG A 159 3.79 12.05 -5.51
C ARG A 159 5.21 12.26 -4.99
N ALA A 160 5.44 13.43 -4.42
CA ALA A 160 6.68 13.75 -3.73
C ALA A 160 6.71 13.07 -2.36
N LEU A 161 7.24 11.84 -2.36
CA LEU A 161 8.12 11.24 -1.35
C LEU A 161 7.66 11.08 0.12
N ASN A 162 6.50 11.58 0.57
CA ASN A 162 6.09 11.45 1.98
C ASN A 162 4.59 11.25 2.26
N SER A 163 3.72 11.21 1.24
CA SER A 163 2.35 10.75 1.44
C SER A 163 2.30 9.25 1.20
N SER A 164 2.04 8.48 2.26
CA SER A 164 1.66 7.07 2.15
C SER A 164 0.61 6.95 1.06
N ALA A 165 0.70 5.94 0.18
CA ALA A 165 -0.28 5.70 -0.89
C ALA A 165 -1.73 5.73 -0.36
N GLU A 166 -1.92 5.44 0.92
CA GLU A 166 -3.15 5.57 1.71
C GLU A 166 -3.74 6.99 1.79
N GLN A 167 -2.94 8.06 1.90
CA GLN A 167 -3.46 9.44 2.03
C GLN A 167 -4.03 9.98 0.71
N ASP A 168 -3.42 9.62 -0.43
CA ASP A 168 -3.92 10.03 -1.75
C ASP A 168 -5.15 9.18 -2.17
N LEU A 169 -5.29 7.96 -1.65
CA LEU A 169 -6.42 7.07 -1.93
C LEU A 169 -7.65 7.35 -1.05
N THR A 170 -7.48 8.09 0.06
CA THR A 170 -8.54 8.33 1.07
C THR A 170 -9.19 9.71 0.99
N GLN A 171 -8.65 10.67 0.22
CA GLN A 171 -9.37 11.91 -0.10
C GLN A 171 -10.41 11.66 -1.19
N ALA A 172 -11.66 11.45 -0.76
CA ALA A 172 -12.81 11.32 -1.64
C ALA A 172 -12.97 12.58 -2.52
N GLY A 173 -12.86 12.41 -3.84
CA GLY A 173 -13.27 13.42 -4.82
C GLY A 173 -12.27 13.80 -5.90
N SER A 174 -10.97 13.49 -5.79
CA SER A 174 -9.98 13.87 -6.82
C SER A 174 -9.23 12.70 -7.49
N VAL A 175 -9.35 11.48 -6.96
CA VAL A 175 -8.56 10.30 -7.37
C VAL A 175 -9.45 9.15 -7.86
N MET A 176 -10.50 9.45 -8.62
CA MET A 176 -11.41 8.41 -9.13
C MET A 176 -10.84 7.64 -10.35
N GLY A 177 -9.69 8.04 -10.92
CA GLY A 177 -9.17 7.47 -12.17
C GLY A 177 -7.68 7.10 -12.24
N THR A 178 -6.89 7.33 -11.19
CA THR A 178 -5.41 7.25 -11.30
C THR A 178 -4.84 5.83 -11.08
N ALA A 179 -5.50 4.99 -10.27
CA ALA A 179 -5.01 3.64 -9.99
C ALA A 179 -4.98 2.72 -11.23
N THR A 180 -5.77 3.04 -12.26
CA THR A 180 -5.86 2.30 -13.52
C THR A 180 -4.54 2.15 -14.25
N TYR A 181 -3.61 3.11 -14.10
CA TYR A 181 -2.33 3.10 -14.81
C TYR A 181 -1.13 2.95 -13.86
N PHE A 182 -1.34 2.68 -12.57
CA PHE A 182 -0.25 2.46 -11.63
C PHE A 182 0.53 1.19 -11.95
N SER A 183 1.85 1.30 -11.86
CA SER A 183 2.70 0.12 -11.78
C SER A 183 2.50 -0.65 -10.46
N PRO A 184 2.82 -1.96 -10.42
CA PRO A 184 2.78 -2.77 -9.20
C PRO A 184 3.51 -2.09 -8.03
N GLU A 185 4.71 -1.58 -8.28
CA GLU A 185 5.53 -0.88 -7.29
C GLU A 185 4.88 0.44 -6.81
N GLN A 186 4.18 1.18 -7.69
CA GLN A 186 3.39 2.36 -7.29
C GLN A 186 2.18 1.99 -6.43
N ALA A 187 1.51 0.89 -6.77
CA ALA A 187 0.35 0.38 -6.02
C ALA A 187 0.75 -0.16 -4.64
N GLN A 188 1.95 -0.70 -4.49
CA GLN A 188 2.54 -1.13 -3.21
C GLN A 188 3.14 0.02 -2.40
N GLY A 189 3.18 1.24 -2.94
CA GLY A 189 3.79 2.41 -2.28
C GLY A 189 5.32 2.41 -2.28
N ALA A 190 5.96 1.56 -3.09
CA ALA A 190 7.39 1.59 -3.31
C ALA A 190 7.80 2.80 -4.17
N GLN A 191 9.08 3.16 -4.15
CA GLN A 191 9.60 4.28 -4.95
C GLN A 191 9.59 3.92 -6.44
N PRO A 192 8.83 4.64 -7.29
CA PRO A 192 8.77 4.34 -8.72
C PRO A 192 10.07 4.73 -9.41
N ASP A 193 10.51 3.87 -10.33
CA ASP A 193 11.70 4.07 -11.14
C ASP A 193 11.30 4.26 -12.63
N PRO A 194 12.25 4.50 -13.56
CA PRO A 194 11.97 4.63 -14.98
C PRO A 194 11.10 3.51 -15.60
N ARG A 195 11.17 2.29 -15.07
CA ARG A 195 10.45 1.11 -15.57
C ARG A 195 8.99 1.08 -15.11
N SER A 196 8.63 1.89 -14.12
CA SER A 196 7.23 2.16 -13.77
C SER A 196 6.51 2.86 -14.92
N ASP A 197 7.15 3.84 -15.56
CA ASP A 197 6.55 4.54 -16.71
C ASP A 197 6.34 3.60 -17.91
N LEU A 198 7.23 2.61 -18.08
CA LEU A 198 7.12 1.62 -19.14
C LEU A 198 5.93 0.68 -18.92
N TYR A 199 5.67 0.29 -17.67
CA TYR A 199 4.49 -0.50 -17.33
C TYR A 199 3.20 0.28 -17.61
N SER A 200 3.14 1.54 -17.19
CA SER A 200 2.00 2.42 -17.47
C SER A 200 1.80 2.62 -18.99
N LEU A 201 2.88 2.73 -19.77
CA LEU A 201 2.79 2.74 -21.24
C LEU A 201 2.25 1.41 -21.80
N GLY A 202 2.61 0.27 -21.21
CA GLY A 202 2.02 -1.03 -21.53
C GLY A 202 0.51 -1.05 -21.32
N ILE A 203 0.01 -0.46 -20.23
CA ILE A 203 -1.43 -0.30 -19.98
C ILE A 203 -2.07 0.58 -21.05
N VAL A 204 -1.43 1.69 -21.41
CA VAL A 204 -1.92 2.58 -22.48
C VAL A 204 -2.01 1.83 -23.81
N MET A 205 -1.00 1.07 -24.20
CA MET A 205 -1.01 0.27 -25.44
C MET A 205 -2.10 -0.80 -25.43
N TYR A 206 -2.30 -1.45 -24.28
CA TYR A 206 -3.37 -2.44 -24.09
C TYR A 206 -4.76 -1.80 -24.25
N GLU A 207 -5.00 -0.67 -23.59
CA GLU A 207 -6.27 0.04 -23.68
C GLU A 207 -6.52 0.60 -25.07
N LEU A 208 -5.49 1.11 -25.73
CA LEU A 208 -5.57 1.60 -27.11
C LEU A 208 -6.11 0.53 -28.06
N THR A 209 -5.70 -0.72 -27.89
CA THR A 209 -6.04 -1.81 -28.82
C THR A 209 -7.31 -2.55 -28.44
N THR A 210 -7.67 -2.59 -27.16
CA THR A 210 -8.86 -3.32 -26.68
C THR A 210 -10.05 -2.40 -26.35
N GLY A 211 -9.81 -1.08 -26.24
CA GLY A 211 -10.79 -0.09 -25.78
C GLY A 211 -10.99 -0.04 -24.26
N ARG A 212 -10.29 -0.89 -23.48
CA ARG A 212 -10.38 -0.92 -22.02
C ARG A 212 -9.04 -1.31 -21.38
N PRO A 213 -8.70 -0.79 -20.18
CA PRO A 213 -7.48 -1.22 -19.50
C PRO A 213 -7.54 -2.73 -19.13
N PRO A 214 -6.38 -3.39 -18.91
CA PRO A 214 -6.31 -4.81 -18.58
C PRO A 214 -6.97 -5.14 -17.23
N PHE A 215 -7.02 -4.17 -16.31
CA PHE A 215 -7.63 -4.33 -15.00
C PHE A 215 -8.73 -3.29 -14.77
N THR A 216 -9.90 -3.77 -14.40
CA THR A 216 -11.05 -2.95 -14.00
C THR A 216 -11.53 -3.36 -12.60
N GLY A 217 -12.20 -2.45 -11.88
CA GLY A 217 -12.71 -2.71 -10.54
C GLY A 217 -13.69 -1.64 -10.10
N GLU A 218 -14.51 -1.95 -9.08
CA GLU A 218 -15.52 -1.03 -8.53
C GLU A 218 -14.91 0.11 -7.72
N ASN A 219 -13.64 -0.02 -7.30
CA ASN A 219 -12.92 1.03 -6.59
C ASN A 219 -11.42 1.05 -6.96
N PRO A 220 -10.71 2.19 -6.76
CA PRO A 220 -9.29 2.32 -7.10
C PRO A 220 -8.37 1.32 -6.38
N VAL A 221 -8.71 0.93 -5.15
CA VAL A 221 -7.92 -0.03 -4.36
C VAL A 221 -7.98 -1.43 -4.97
N ALA A 222 -9.14 -1.86 -5.46
CA ALA A 222 -9.32 -3.14 -6.14
C ALA A 222 -8.53 -3.17 -7.46
N ILE A 223 -8.48 -2.05 -8.18
CA ILE A 223 -7.66 -1.93 -9.39
C ILE A 223 -6.17 -2.02 -9.02
N ALA A 224 -5.73 -1.27 -8.01
CA ALA A 224 -4.35 -1.32 -7.52
C ALA A 224 -3.95 -2.74 -7.05
N TYR A 225 -4.84 -3.47 -6.38
CA TYR A 225 -4.59 -4.85 -5.99
C TYR A 225 -4.37 -5.76 -7.21
N LYS A 226 -5.19 -5.60 -8.26
CA LYS A 226 -5.02 -6.34 -9.53
C LYS A 226 -3.73 -5.96 -10.24
N GLN A 227 -3.32 -4.70 -10.19
CA GLN A 227 -2.02 -4.27 -10.72
C GLN A 227 -0.88 -5.10 -10.09
N VAL A 228 -0.96 -5.36 -8.79
CA VAL A 228 0.09 -6.07 -8.04
C VAL A 228 0.02 -7.60 -8.20
N HIS A 229 -1.18 -8.19 -8.15
CA HIS A 229 -1.33 -9.64 -7.95
C HIS A 229 -1.97 -10.39 -9.11
N SER A 230 -2.58 -9.70 -10.09
CA SER A 230 -3.31 -10.36 -11.19
C SER A 230 -2.55 -10.23 -12.49
N GLU A 231 -2.40 -11.32 -13.23
CA GLU A 231 -1.85 -11.28 -14.57
C GLU A 231 -2.84 -10.64 -15.56
N PRO A 232 -2.38 -9.79 -16.49
CA PRO A 232 -3.24 -9.23 -17.52
C PRO A 232 -3.65 -10.33 -18.51
N PRO A 233 -4.90 -10.35 -19.00
CA PRO A 233 -5.27 -11.20 -20.12
C PRO A 233 -4.36 -10.93 -21.33
N ARG A 234 -4.06 -11.95 -22.15
CA ARG A 234 -3.26 -11.75 -23.36
C ARG A 234 -4.07 -10.99 -24.41
N LEU A 235 -3.41 -10.13 -25.21
CA LEU A 235 -4.12 -9.44 -26.28
C LEU A 235 -4.64 -10.42 -27.33
N SER A 236 -3.89 -11.50 -27.58
CA SER A 236 -4.27 -12.57 -28.51
C SER A 236 -5.55 -13.31 -28.12
N GLU A 237 -5.97 -13.25 -26.85
CA GLU A 237 -7.24 -13.82 -26.38
C GLU A 237 -8.44 -12.90 -26.62
N LEU A 238 -8.21 -11.59 -26.80
CA LEU A 238 -9.26 -10.57 -26.83
C LEU A 238 -9.45 -9.90 -28.19
N VAL A 239 -8.36 -9.72 -28.93
CA VAL A 239 -8.35 -9.02 -30.22
C VAL A 239 -7.98 -10.03 -31.31
N PRO A 240 -8.95 -10.43 -32.15
CA PRO A 240 -8.67 -11.23 -33.33
C PRO A 240 -7.62 -10.53 -34.21
N ASP A 241 -6.68 -11.30 -34.75
CA ASP A 241 -5.63 -10.83 -35.66
C ASP A 241 -4.58 -9.88 -35.05
N VAL A 242 -4.45 -9.81 -33.72
CA VAL A 242 -3.30 -9.11 -33.11
C VAL A 242 -1.99 -9.84 -33.45
N PRO A 243 -0.96 -9.13 -33.95
CA PRO A 243 0.34 -9.75 -34.21
C PRO A 243 0.99 -10.27 -32.93
N GLU A 244 1.55 -11.47 -32.98
CA GLU A 244 2.24 -12.11 -31.86
C GLU A 244 3.36 -11.23 -31.28
N ASP A 245 4.14 -10.60 -32.17
CA ASP A 245 5.20 -9.65 -31.82
C ASP A 245 4.67 -8.49 -30.94
N PHE A 246 3.50 -7.94 -31.27
CA PHE A 246 2.89 -6.85 -30.52
C PHE A 246 2.38 -7.31 -29.15
N ASP A 247 1.71 -8.46 -29.09
CA ASP A 247 1.25 -9.07 -27.84
C ASP A 247 2.44 -9.38 -26.91
N ALA A 248 3.55 -9.88 -27.46
CA ALA A 248 4.78 -10.12 -26.70
C ALA A 248 5.38 -8.83 -26.10
N ILE A 249 5.43 -7.74 -26.88
CA ILE A 249 5.90 -6.44 -26.37
C ILE A 249 5.01 -5.94 -25.22
N VAL A 250 3.68 -5.92 -25.42
CA VAL A 250 2.74 -5.43 -24.40
C VAL A 250 2.79 -6.30 -23.15
N HIS A 251 2.82 -7.63 -23.30
CA HIS A 251 2.97 -8.55 -22.18
C HIS A 251 4.26 -8.29 -21.39
N THR A 252 5.38 -8.09 -22.07
CA THR A 252 6.68 -7.79 -21.42
C THR A 252 6.63 -6.48 -20.62
N LEU A 253 5.93 -5.45 -21.11
CA LEU A 253 5.73 -4.21 -20.36
C LEU A 253 4.89 -4.41 -19.09
N LEU A 254 3.93 -5.35 -19.13
CA LEU A 254 2.99 -5.61 -18.04
C LEU A 254 3.44 -6.68 -17.04
N LEU A 255 4.68 -7.17 -17.15
CA LEU A 255 5.28 -8.07 -16.15
C LEU A 255 5.35 -7.38 -14.79
N LYS A 256 5.07 -8.14 -13.72
CA LYS A 256 4.92 -7.57 -12.38
C LYS A 256 6.23 -7.07 -11.79
N SER A 257 7.29 -7.84 -11.94
CA SER A 257 8.63 -7.44 -11.54
C SER A 257 9.21 -6.41 -12.53
N PRO A 258 9.71 -5.24 -12.07
CA PRO A 258 10.41 -4.29 -12.92
C PRO A 258 11.67 -4.86 -13.59
N ASP A 259 12.32 -5.86 -12.98
CA ASP A 259 13.54 -6.48 -13.51
C ASP A 259 13.27 -7.38 -14.72
N ASP A 260 12.04 -7.86 -14.88
CA ASP A 260 11.63 -8.71 -16.00
C ASP A 260 11.09 -7.89 -17.19
N ARG A 261 10.91 -6.57 -17.03
CA ARG A 261 10.48 -5.65 -18.08
C ARG A 261 11.66 -5.18 -18.93
N TYR A 262 11.39 -4.32 -19.91
CA TYR A 262 12.44 -3.58 -20.61
C TYR A 262 13.29 -2.75 -19.63
N PRO A 263 14.62 -2.84 -19.69
CA PRO A 263 15.49 -2.13 -18.76
C PRO A 263 15.46 -0.61 -18.96
N THR A 264 15.20 -0.13 -20.19
CA THR A 264 15.11 1.30 -20.52
C THR A 264 14.10 1.57 -21.63
N ALA A 265 13.62 2.81 -21.70
CA ALA A 265 12.73 3.27 -22.77
C ALA A 265 13.38 3.22 -24.18
N ASP A 266 14.71 3.36 -24.29
CA ASP A 266 15.41 3.22 -25.57
C ASP A 266 15.30 1.78 -26.11
N VAL A 267 15.47 0.77 -25.24
CA VAL A 267 15.36 -0.64 -25.63
C VAL A 267 13.93 -0.98 -26.07
N LEU A 268 12.92 -0.49 -25.33
CA LEU A 268 11.53 -0.61 -25.75
C LEU A 268 11.29 0.04 -27.11
N ARG A 269 11.78 1.27 -27.32
CA ARG A 269 11.59 2.01 -28.57
C ARG A 269 12.19 1.27 -29.76
N ASP A 270 13.37 0.67 -29.58
CA ASP A 270 14.02 -0.12 -30.62
C ASP A 270 13.22 -1.39 -30.96
N ASP A 271 12.60 -2.04 -29.96
CA ASP A 271 11.76 -3.22 -30.20
C ASP A 271 10.42 -2.88 -30.89
N LEU A 272 9.80 -1.76 -30.50
CA LEU A 272 8.63 -1.22 -31.20
C LEU A 272 8.92 -0.88 -32.67
N ARG A 273 10.13 -0.37 -32.97
CA ARG A 273 10.56 -0.11 -34.35
C ARG A 273 10.77 -1.40 -35.14
N ARG A 274 11.34 -2.44 -34.53
CA ARG A 274 11.46 -3.76 -35.15
C ARG A 274 10.09 -4.29 -35.54
N PHE A 275 9.12 -4.26 -34.63
CA PHE A 275 7.75 -4.65 -34.93
C PHE A 275 7.16 -3.84 -36.10
N LYS A 276 7.33 -2.50 -36.06
CA LYS A 276 6.85 -1.62 -37.14
C LYS A 276 7.47 -1.95 -38.50
N ASP A 277 8.74 -2.35 -38.53
CA ASP A 277 9.48 -2.71 -39.74
C ASP A 277 9.31 -4.19 -40.13
N GLY A 278 8.50 -4.97 -39.40
CA GLY A 278 8.27 -6.40 -39.65
C GLY A 278 9.47 -7.29 -39.31
N GLN A 279 10.36 -6.83 -38.42
CA GLN A 279 11.51 -7.57 -37.93
C GLN A 279 11.18 -8.32 -36.63
N PRO A 280 11.83 -9.47 -36.36
CA PRO A 280 11.62 -10.21 -35.12
C PRO A 280 11.92 -9.36 -33.88
N VAL A 281 10.97 -9.35 -32.94
CA VAL A 281 11.10 -8.61 -31.69
C VAL A 281 11.95 -9.35 -30.66
N ALA A 282 12.64 -8.60 -29.81
CA ALA A 282 13.44 -9.12 -28.71
C ALA A 282 12.54 -9.73 -27.61
N ALA A 283 11.32 -9.20 -27.43
CA ALA A 283 10.33 -9.73 -26.50
C ALA A 283 10.08 -11.25 -26.62
N LEU A 284 10.07 -11.78 -27.85
CA LEU A 284 9.86 -13.22 -28.12
C LEU A 284 11.07 -14.09 -27.78
N ASN A 285 12.27 -13.51 -27.64
CA ASN A 285 13.52 -14.23 -27.37
C ASN A 285 13.95 -14.16 -25.90
N SER A 286 13.22 -13.44 -25.05
CA SER A 286 13.48 -13.38 -23.61
C SER A 286 12.96 -14.63 -22.91
N PRO A 287 13.70 -15.21 -21.94
CA PRO A 287 13.32 -16.44 -21.23
C PRO A 287 12.00 -16.36 -20.43
N ALA A 288 11.38 -15.18 -20.34
CA ALA A 288 10.05 -14.97 -19.78
C ALA A 288 8.88 -15.28 -20.75
N GLY A 289 9.15 -15.61 -22.02
CA GLY A 289 8.14 -15.79 -23.08
C GLY A 289 7.51 -17.18 -23.22
N ASN A 290 8.04 -18.24 -22.59
CA ASN A 290 7.51 -19.60 -22.79
C ASN A 290 6.58 -20.05 -21.67
N GLY A 291 5.29 -19.78 -21.85
CA GLY A 291 4.18 -20.41 -21.13
C GLY A 291 3.27 -21.20 -22.07
N ASN A 292 3.55 -22.49 -22.23
CA ASN A 292 2.67 -23.58 -22.70
C ASN A 292 1.87 -23.44 -24.01
N GLY A 293 2.42 -24.02 -25.09
CA GLY A 293 1.67 -24.68 -26.15
C GLY A 293 2.08 -26.15 -26.25
N ALA A 294 1.30 -27.06 -25.67
CA ALA A 294 1.49 -28.50 -25.81
C ALA A 294 0.99 -28.97 -27.18
N THR A 295 1.87 -29.50 -28.03
CA THR A 295 1.52 -30.56 -28.99
C THR A 295 2.64 -31.58 -29.07
N ALA A 296 2.29 -32.83 -28.77
CA ALA A 296 3.12 -34.00 -28.97
C ALA A 296 3.31 -34.27 -30.47
N GLY A 297 4.55 -34.52 -30.88
CA GLY A 297 4.90 -34.93 -32.23
C GLY A 297 6.30 -35.53 -32.26
N SER A 298 6.37 -36.85 -32.14
CA SER A 298 7.55 -37.69 -32.25
C SER A 298 8.35 -37.44 -33.55
N GLY A 299 9.66 -37.25 -33.43
CA GLY A 299 10.59 -37.27 -34.56
C GLY A 299 12.06 -37.20 -34.10
N GLN A 300 12.74 -38.35 -34.15
CA GLN A 300 14.20 -38.47 -34.01
C GLN A 300 14.94 -37.56 -35.01
N ALA A 301 16.03 -36.91 -34.58
CA ALA A 301 17.39 -37.16 -35.08
C ALA A 301 18.41 -36.05 -34.73
N THR A 302 19.56 -36.51 -34.27
CA THR A 302 20.93 -35.99 -34.49
C THR A 302 21.38 -34.66 -33.86
N ALA A 303 22.21 -34.80 -32.81
CA ALA A 303 23.23 -33.84 -32.43
C ALA A 303 24.40 -33.82 -33.44
N PRO A 304 25.15 -32.72 -33.49
CA PRO A 304 26.59 -32.84 -33.40
C PRO A 304 27.20 -31.91 -32.34
N ALA A 305 28.23 -32.43 -31.68
CA ALA A 305 29.07 -31.75 -30.70
C ALA A 305 29.94 -30.64 -31.32
N PRO A 306 30.40 -29.65 -30.54
CA PRO A 306 31.58 -28.87 -30.87
C PRO A 306 32.81 -29.37 -30.08
N ASN A 307 33.92 -29.57 -30.79
CA ASN A 307 35.25 -29.73 -30.18
C ASN A 307 35.94 -28.35 -30.01
N PRO A 308 36.93 -28.25 -29.10
CA PRO A 308 37.40 -26.99 -28.52
C PRO A 308 38.60 -26.39 -29.26
N VAL A 309 38.79 -25.07 -29.14
CA VAL A 309 40.04 -24.40 -29.58
C VAL A 309 40.72 -23.74 -28.38
N ALA A 310 42.03 -23.98 -28.32
CA ALA A 310 42.97 -23.76 -27.24
C ALA A 310 43.22 -22.29 -26.84
N LEU A 311 43.45 -22.08 -25.54
CA LEU A 311 44.18 -20.94 -24.99
C LEU A 311 45.67 -21.26 -24.87
N GLY A 312 46.50 -20.47 -25.53
CA GLY A 312 47.90 -20.17 -25.21
C GLY A 312 48.11 -18.70 -25.59
N GLY A 313 48.92 -17.85 -24.96
CA GLY A 313 49.98 -17.93 -23.97
C GLY A 313 50.55 -16.50 -23.86
N ALA A 314 51.17 -16.19 -22.73
CA ALA A 314 51.55 -14.84 -22.29
C ALA A 314 52.72 -14.18 -23.07
N ALA A 315 52.81 -12.84 -23.03
CA ALA A 315 54.08 -12.07 -23.06
C ALA A 315 53.92 -10.61 -22.58
N ALA A 316 55.02 -10.07 -22.03
CA ALA A 316 55.16 -8.93 -21.13
C ALA A 316 55.16 -7.50 -21.74
N PRO A 317 55.16 -6.42 -20.91
CA PRO A 317 55.18 -5.02 -21.37
C PRO A 317 56.55 -4.34 -21.20
N ARG A 318 56.89 -3.38 -22.08
CA ARG A 318 57.92 -2.33 -21.85
C ARG A 318 57.66 -1.09 -22.70
N SER A 319 57.57 0.09 -22.08
CA SER A 319 58.54 1.22 -22.18
C SER A 319 57.93 2.62 -21.94
N MET A 320 58.47 3.33 -20.94
CA MET A 320 58.46 4.80 -20.69
C MET A 320 59.43 5.54 -21.66
N PRO A 321 59.59 6.90 -21.73
CA PRO A 321 59.50 7.89 -20.62
C PRO A 321 59.11 9.39 -20.88
N ALA A 322 58.89 10.10 -19.76
CA ALA A 322 59.37 11.44 -19.32
C ALA A 322 59.03 12.78 -20.02
N GLY A 323 58.59 13.76 -19.21
CA GLY A 323 58.77 15.21 -19.42
C GLY A 323 57.86 16.14 -18.59
N ALA A 324 58.37 16.68 -17.47
CA ALA A 324 57.78 17.81 -16.70
C ALA A 324 58.35 19.17 -17.19
N PRO A 325 57.88 20.38 -16.76
CA PRO A 325 58.12 20.88 -15.39
C PRO A 325 57.01 21.77 -14.75
N GLU A 326 57.13 21.92 -13.43
CA GLU A 326 56.43 22.82 -12.47
C GLU A 326 57.27 24.12 -12.25
N PRO A 327 56.88 25.19 -11.46
CA PRO A 327 56.82 25.06 -9.97
C PRO A 327 56.01 26.09 -9.11
N ARG A 328 55.77 25.66 -7.84
CA ARG A 328 55.72 26.39 -6.52
C ARG A 328 54.44 27.17 -6.11
N ARG A 329 53.96 27.16 -4.84
CA ARG A 329 54.59 26.89 -3.52
C ARG A 329 53.54 26.66 -2.39
N ALA A 330 53.81 25.74 -1.46
CA ALA A 330 53.25 25.66 -0.09
C ALA A 330 54.34 26.06 0.96
N PRO A 331 54.04 26.16 2.28
CA PRO A 331 54.33 25.04 3.23
C PRO A 331 53.29 24.91 4.38
N SER A 332 52.81 23.74 4.82
CA SER A 332 53.38 22.60 5.61
C SER A 332 53.23 22.69 7.17
N PRO A 333 53.13 21.53 7.87
CA PRO A 333 52.33 21.30 9.11
C PRO A 333 53.12 20.68 10.31
N TYR A 334 52.47 20.39 11.47
CA TYR A 334 52.86 19.31 12.41
C TYR A 334 51.82 18.97 13.53
N GLN A 335 51.81 17.69 13.98
CA GLN A 335 51.00 17.00 15.06
C GLN A 335 51.73 17.03 16.45
N PRO A 336 51.55 16.15 17.51
CA PRO A 336 50.45 15.27 18.05
C PRO A 336 50.22 15.27 19.62
N ILE A 337 49.13 14.58 20.06
CA ILE A 337 48.59 13.89 21.32
C ILE A 337 49.60 13.53 22.50
N PRO A 338 49.29 13.43 23.85
CA PRO A 338 48.37 12.45 24.53
C PRO A 338 47.73 12.74 25.94
N ALA A 339 47.13 11.68 26.52
CA ALA A 339 46.05 11.52 27.51
C ALA A 339 46.36 11.59 29.03
N GLY A 340 45.31 11.56 29.89
CA GLY A 340 45.39 11.17 31.31
C GLY A 340 44.22 11.62 32.22
N ALA A 341 43.72 10.73 33.09
CA ALA A 341 42.53 10.89 33.96
C ALA A 341 42.85 11.00 35.47
N ASN A 342 41.88 11.55 36.24
CA ASN A 342 41.52 11.38 37.67
C ASN A 342 42.21 12.16 38.84
N MET A 343 41.31 12.76 39.66
CA MET A 343 41.25 13.06 41.12
C MET A 343 41.41 14.51 41.69
N PRO A 344 40.67 14.87 42.79
CA PRO A 344 40.41 16.23 43.34
C PRO A 344 41.07 16.46 44.75
N PRO A 345 40.66 17.34 45.72
CA PRO A 345 39.81 18.57 45.76
C PRO A 345 40.45 19.81 46.50
N THR A 346 39.68 20.92 46.60
CA THR A 346 39.55 21.94 47.69
C THR A 346 40.21 23.37 47.61
N VAL A 347 39.32 24.35 47.92
CA VAL A 347 39.40 25.74 48.48
C VAL A 347 39.94 27.00 47.75
N ALA A 348 39.03 28.00 47.70
CA ALA A 348 39.15 29.43 48.09
C ALA A 348 39.31 30.58 47.05
N GLN A 349 38.16 31.25 46.81
CA GLN A 349 37.84 32.70 46.72
C GLN A 349 38.70 33.74 45.97
N GLY A 350 38.00 34.62 45.23
CA GLY A 350 38.43 36.01 45.01
C GLY A 350 37.70 36.84 43.93
N TYR A 351 36.72 37.65 44.35
CA TYR A 351 36.31 38.98 43.84
C TYR A 351 35.62 39.19 42.46
N ALA A 352 34.43 39.83 42.48
CA ALA A 352 33.86 40.65 41.40
C ALA A 352 32.99 41.81 41.96
N PRO A 353 33.11 43.06 41.47
CA PRO A 353 32.30 44.22 41.90
C PRO A 353 31.07 44.52 41.00
N PRO A 354 30.16 45.44 41.41
CA PRO A 354 28.72 45.38 41.09
C PRO A 354 28.23 46.39 40.03
N GLN A 355 27.00 46.18 39.52
CA GLN A 355 26.25 47.15 38.69
C GLN A 355 24.89 47.55 39.30
N PRO A 356 24.34 48.74 38.95
CA PRO A 356 23.33 49.47 39.72
C PRO A 356 21.88 49.20 39.27
N GLY A 357 20.94 49.31 40.21
CA GLY A 357 19.50 49.18 40.00
C GLY A 357 18.74 50.50 39.75
N TYR A 358 17.60 50.38 39.06
CA TYR A 358 16.56 51.40 38.91
C TYR A 358 15.24 50.96 39.60
N PRO A 359 14.33 51.91 39.95
CA PRO A 359 13.38 51.82 41.09
C PRO A 359 11.97 51.25 40.76
N PRO A 360 11.12 50.95 41.77
CA PRO A 360 9.80 50.32 41.57
C PRO A 360 8.64 51.34 41.48
N PRO A 361 7.51 50.95 40.84
CA PRO A 361 6.21 51.48 41.26
C PRO A 361 5.11 50.41 41.45
N ARG A 362 4.55 50.43 42.66
CA ARG A 362 3.13 50.31 43.06
C ARG A 362 2.17 49.36 42.32
N GLN A 363 1.92 48.23 43.00
CA GLN A 363 0.62 47.60 43.32
C GLN A 363 -0.66 48.14 42.64
N ARG A 364 -1.32 47.30 41.82
CA ARG A 364 -2.79 47.27 41.66
C ARG A 364 -3.29 45.83 41.53
N ARG A 365 -4.39 45.56 42.24
CA ARG A 365 -5.10 44.28 42.37
C ARG A 365 -5.68 43.82 41.03
N THR A 366 -5.59 42.52 40.74
CA THR A 366 -6.55 41.76 39.92
C THR A 366 -6.33 40.25 40.11
N GLY A 367 -6.68 39.76 41.31
CA GLY A 367 -6.90 38.34 41.54
C GLY A 367 -8.26 37.95 40.94
N GLY A 368 -8.25 37.14 39.88
CA GLY A 368 -9.47 36.66 39.23
C GLY A 368 -9.25 35.91 37.91
N VAL A 369 -8.16 36.18 37.19
CA VAL A 369 -7.96 35.63 35.82
C VAL A 369 -7.22 34.28 35.80
N ILE A 370 -6.39 33.98 36.81
CA ILE A 370 -5.54 32.78 36.80
C ILE A 370 -6.33 31.49 37.10
N ILE A 371 -7.45 31.57 37.84
CA ILE A 371 -8.27 30.39 38.16
C ILE A 371 -9.11 29.95 36.93
N VAL A 372 -9.58 30.91 36.12
CA VAL A 372 -10.30 30.63 34.86
C VAL A 372 -9.36 30.04 33.80
N ALA A 373 -8.13 30.53 33.71
CA ALA A 373 -7.12 29.98 32.79
C ALA A 373 -6.70 28.54 33.15
N LEU A 374 -6.62 28.19 34.44
CA LEU A 374 -6.33 26.82 34.88
C LEU A 374 -7.53 25.87 34.70
N PHE A 375 -8.78 26.35 34.83
CA PHE A 375 -9.97 25.57 34.51
C PHE A 375 -10.12 25.30 33.00
N ILE A 376 -9.77 26.27 32.15
CA ILE A 376 -9.75 26.09 30.69
C ILE A 376 -8.64 25.12 30.28
N LEU A 377 -7.45 25.20 30.89
CA LEU A 377 -6.34 24.27 30.60
C LEU A 377 -6.65 22.82 31.04
N ALA A 378 -7.36 22.65 32.16
CA ALA A 378 -7.84 21.34 32.63
C ALA A 378 -8.99 20.79 31.74
N LEU A 379 -9.86 21.65 31.19
CA LEU A 379 -10.87 21.28 30.20
C LEU A 379 -10.24 20.88 28.85
N PHE A 380 -9.16 21.53 28.42
CA PHE A 380 -8.39 21.12 27.24
C PHE A 380 -7.62 19.81 27.46
N ALA A 381 -7.13 19.55 28.68
CA ALA A 381 -6.50 18.27 29.01
C ALA A 381 -7.51 17.12 29.11
N ALA A 382 -8.72 17.36 29.64
CA ALA A 382 -9.80 16.38 29.69
C ALA A 382 -10.39 16.11 28.29
N GLY A 383 -10.57 17.15 27.47
CA GLY A 383 -10.97 17.02 26.07
C GLY A 383 -9.91 16.32 25.21
N GLY A 384 -8.63 16.56 25.49
CA GLY A 384 -7.51 15.87 24.84
C GLY A 384 -7.42 14.39 25.19
N VAL A 385 -7.75 13.99 26.42
CA VAL A 385 -7.77 12.57 26.84
C VAL A 385 -9.01 11.84 26.29
N VAL A 386 -10.16 12.51 26.17
CA VAL A 386 -11.35 11.94 25.50
C VAL A 386 -11.12 11.82 23.99
N LEU A 387 -10.52 12.84 23.35
CA LEU A 387 -10.17 12.81 21.93
C LEU A 387 -9.07 11.78 21.64
N PHE A 388 -8.08 11.60 22.53
CA PHE A 388 -7.05 10.57 22.39
C PHE A 388 -7.60 9.15 22.62
N ASN A 389 -8.52 8.94 23.56
CA ASN A 389 -9.16 7.63 23.76
C ASN A 389 -10.18 7.29 22.66
N VAL A 390 -10.83 8.28 22.04
CA VAL A 390 -11.74 8.08 20.89
C VAL A 390 -10.95 7.87 19.58
N LEU A 391 -9.80 8.52 19.41
CA LEU A 391 -8.92 8.32 18.25
C LEU A 391 -8.06 7.04 18.37
N SER A 392 -7.74 6.57 19.58
CA SER A 392 -6.89 5.38 19.78
C SER A 392 -7.67 4.06 19.80
N ASN A 393 -9.02 4.09 19.89
CA ASN A 393 -9.88 2.90 19.87
C ASN A 393 -10.62 2.70 18.54
N ARG A 394 -10.18 3.33 17.44
CA ARG A 394 -10.79 3.12 16.12
C ARG A 394 -10.29 1.78 15.56
N GLU A 395 -11.15 0.77 15.62
CA GLU A 395 -10.91 -0.48 14.88
C GLU A 395 -10.78 -0.18 13.37
N PRO A 396 -9.77 -0.75 12.70
CA PRO A 396 -9.57 -0.55 11.27
C PRO A 396 -10.62 -1.35 10.49
N GLY A 397 -11.77 -0.74 10.21
CA GLY A 397 -12.82 -1.39 9.42
C GLY A 397 -14.17 -0.68 9.28
N GLY A 398 -14.35 0.53 9.84
CA GLY A 398 -15.62 1.27 9.69
C GLY A 398 -15.74 1.91 8.31
N ALA A 399 -16.84 1.62 7.60
CA ALA A 399 -17.21 2.27 6.34
C ALA A 399 -17.17 3.81 6.48
N ALA A 400 -16.68 4.50 5.44
CA ALA A 400 -16.67 5.95 5.37
C ALA A 400 -18.12 6.47 5.46
N VAL A 401 -18.47 7.07 6.60
CA VAL A 401 -19.70 7.84 6.78
C VAL A 401 -19.56 9.14 5.97
N GLY A 402 -20.61 9.56 5.25
CA GLY A 402 -20.59 10.80 4.48
C GLY A 402 -20.36 12.02 5.39
N GLU A 403 -19.95 13.16 4.82
CA GLU A 403 -19.82 14.43 5.57
C GLU A 403 -21.06 15.30 5.33
N ALA A 404 -21.64 15.85 6.40
CA ALA A 404 -22.77 16.77 6.38
C ALA A 404 -22.38 18.12 7.02
N GLN A 405 -22.82 19.22 6.42
CA GLN A 405 -22.68 20.56 7.01
C GLN A 405 -23.84 20.83 7.97
N VAL A 406 -23.55 21.27 9.19
CA VAL A 406 -24.56 21.63 10.19
C VAL A 406 -25.28 22.92 9.77
N PRO A 407 -26.59 22.89 9.47
CA PRO A 407 -27.33 24.08 9.10
C PRO A 407 -27.57 25.02 10.30
N GLU A 408 -27.70 26.32 10.04
CA GLU A 408 -28.22 27.26 11.03
C GLU A 408 -29.71 27.00 11.26
N VAL A 409 -30.07 26.72 12.51
CA VAL A 409 -31.45 26.43 12.95
C VAL A 409 -31.91 27.33 14.10
N ARG A 410 -31.05 28.20 14.65
CA ARG A 410 -31.48 29.17 15.66
C ARG A 410 -32.46 30.18 15.05
N GLY A 411 -33.46 30.56 15.84
CA GLY A 411 -34.55 31.44 15.43
C GLY A 411 -35.65 30.74 14.63
N LEU A 412 -35.47 29.47 14.25
CA LEU A 412 -36.53 28.67 13.64
C LEU A 412 -37.45 28.09 14.73
N THR A 413 -38.67 27.71 14.31
CA THR A 413 -39.54 26.87 15.14
C THR A 413 -38.91 25.50 15.35
N LEU A 414 -39.21 24.83 16.46
CA LEU A 414 -38.71 23.48 16.75
C LEU A 414 -38.99 22.53 15.58
N ALA A 415 -40.19 22.58 15.01
CA ALA A 415 -40.58 21.75 13.88
C ALA A 415 -39.73 22.02 12.63
N ASP A 416 -39.50 23.29 12.29
CA ASP A 416 -38.68 23.67 11.13
C ASP A 416 -37.19 23.33 11.33
N ALA A 417 -36.69 23.50 12.56
CA ALA A 417 -35.33 23.14 12.94
C ALA A 417 -35.08 21.64 12.81
N GLN A 418 -35.98 20.81 13.38
CA GLN A 418 -35.89 19.36 13.28
C GLN A 418 -35.94 18.90 11.82
N LYS A 419 -36.88 19.43 11.04
CA LYS A 419 -36.99 19.13 9.62
C LYS A 419 -35.71 19.48 8.87
N LYS A 420 -35.15 20.67 9.10
CA LYS A 420 -33.92 21.13 8.43
C LYS A 420 -32.70 20.29 8.78
N LEU A 421 -32.62 19.78 10.02
CA LEU A 421 -31.56 18.85 10.43
C LEU A 421 -31.72 17.48 9.78
N LEU A 422 -32.95 16.95 9.75
CA LEU A 422 -33.26 15.69 9.08
C LEU A 422 -32.99 15.74 7.57
N ASP A 423 -33.38 16.84 6.90
CA ASP A 423 -33.10 17.07 5.47
C ASP A 423 -31.59 17.16 5.17
N ALA A 424 -30.77 17.47 6.18
CA ALA A 424 -29.31 17.50 6.12
C ALA A 424 -28.66 16.18 6.57
N ASN A 425 -29.43 15.10 6.73
CA ASN A 425 -28.98 13.80 7.25
C ASN A 425 -28.40 13.85 8.67
N LEU A 426 -28.86 14.79 9.52
CA LEU A 426 -28.43 14.96 10.91
C LEU A 426 -29.54 14.55 11.89
N ILE A 427 -29.15 14.10 13.08
CA ILE A 427 -30.08 13.64 14.12
C ILE A 427 -30.37 14.79 15.10
N PRO A 428 -31.57 15.40 15.11
CA PRO A 428 -31.91 16.42 16.10
C PRO A 428 -32.02 15.82 17.52
N ASP A 429 -31.19 16.31 18.45
CA ASP A 429 -31.27 16.04 19.89
C ASP A 429 -31.94 17.23 20.59
N VAL A 430 -33.20 17.10 20.98
CA VAL A 430 -34.02 18.24 21.41
C VAL A 430 -33.97 18.43 22.93
N ARG A 431 -33.71 19.67 23.37
CA ARG A 431 -33.75 20.08 24.78
C ARG A 431 -34.75 21.20 25.02
N ALA A 432 -35.72 20.95 25.90
CA ALA A 432 -36.68 21.95 26.35
C ALA A 432 -36.12 22.71 27.56
N VAL A 433 -35.81 24.01 27.39
CA VAL A 433 -35.33 24.87 28.48
C VAL A 433 -35.96 26.25 28.35
N GLU A 434 -36.73 26.64 29.36
CA GLU A 434 -37.41 27.94 29.41
C GLU A 434 -36.41 29.11 29.37
N LYS A 435 -36.72 30.12 28.55
CA LYS A 435 -35.88 31.32 28.43
C LYS A 435 -36.72 32.57 28.21
N GLU A 436 -36.64 33.50 29.17
CA GLU A 436 -37.30 34.80 29.05
C GLU A 436 -36.80 35.56 27.80
N GLY A 437 -37.75 36.18 27.09
CA GLY A 437 -37.46 36.99 25.89
C GLY A 437 -37.28 36.19 24.59
N VAL A 438 -37.41 34.86 24.61
CA VAL A 438 -37.50 34.01 23.41
C VAL A 438 -38.96 33.61 23.19
N ALA A 439 -39.43 33.59 21.95
CA ALA A 439 -40.79 33.15 21.65
C ALA A 439 -40.98 31.65 21.91
N ASP A 440 -42.21 31.23 22.18
CA ASP A 440 -42.56 29.83 22.41
C ASP A 440 -42.22 28.98 21.18
N ASP A 441 -41.75 27.76 21.42
CA ASP A 441 -41.33 26.76 20.44
C ASP A 441 -40.20 27.21 19.49
N VAL A 442 -39.43 28.25 19.86
CA VAL A 442 -38.29 28.74 19.07
C VAL A 442 -36.97 28.23 19.61
N VAL A 443 -36.12 27.71 18.71
CA VAL A 443 -34.74 27.29 18.99
C VAL A 443 -33.87 28.52 19.21
N TYR A 444 -33.17 28.61 20.33
CA TYR A 444 -32.29 29.74 20.63
C TYR A 444 -30.82 29.34 20.80
N GLU A 445 -30.52 28.05 20.87
CA GLU A 445 -29.17 27.52 20.98
C GLU A 445 -29.06 26.22 20.18
N GLN A 446 -27.91 26.02 19.56
CA GLN A 446 -27.57 24.80 18.84
C GLN A 446 -26.11 24.44 19.10
N ASP A 447 -25.82 23.15 19.10
CA ASP A 447 -24.48 22.58 19.15
C ASP A 447 -24.47 21.28 18.31
N PRO A 448 -23.61 21.11 17.30
CA PRO A 448 -22.50 21.98 16.92
C PRO A 448 -22.90 23.31 16.27
N THR A 449 -21.92 24.23 16.14
CA THR A 449 -22.17 25.54 15.51
C THR A 449 -22.47 25.40 14.02
N PRO A 450 -23.24 26.34 13.44
CA PRO A 450 -23.53 26.32 12.00
C PRO A 450 -22.27 26.26 11.13
N ASP A 451 -22.40 25.68 9.95
CA ASP A 451 -21.35 25.49 8.92
C ASP A 451 -20.21 24.54 9.32
N GLN A 452 -20.24 24.01 10.55
CA GLN A 452 -19.33 22.93 10.95
C GLN A 452 -19.62 21.67 10.15
N VAL A 453 -18.56 21.02 9.64
CA VAL A 453 -18.65 19.72 8.98
C VAL A 453 -18.64 18.63 10.04
N VAL A 454 -19.63 17.76 10.01
CA VAL A 454 -19.77 16.59 10.89
C VAL A 454 -20.08 15.36 10.05
N ASP A 455 -19.89 14.17 10.61
CA ASP A 455 -20.27 12.94 9.93
C ASP A 455 -21.81 12.90 9.76
N GLU A 456 -22.30 12.36 8.64
CA GLU A 456 -23.72 12.07 8.45
C GLU A 456 -24.25 11.19 9.59
N GLY A 457 -25.46 11.49 10.06
CA GLY A 457 -26.04 10.88 11.24
C GLY A 457 -25.47 11.39 12.56
N SER A 458 -24.61 12.43 12.55
CA SER A 458 -24.21 13.12 13.77
C SER A 458 -25.40 13.79 14.45
N LYS A 459 -25.36 13.83 15.78
CA LYS A 459 -26.38 14.51 16.58
C LYS A 459 -26.12 16.02 16.60
N VAL A 460 -27.19 16.78 16.45
CA VAL A 460 -27.19 18.22 16.68
C VAL A 460 -28.14 18.50 17.82
N THR A 461 -27.58 18.90 18.96
CA THR A 461 -28.37 19.33 20.11
C THR A 461 -28.97 20.70 19.82
N ILE A 462 -30.30 20.82 19.90
CA ILE A 462 -31.02 22.08 19.80
C ILE A 462 -31.76 22.37 21.10
N THR A 463 -31.56 23.56 21.65
CA THR A 463 -32.30 24.03 22.84
C THR A 463 -33.36 25.03 22.41
N TYR A 464 -34.60 24.77 22.81
CA TYR A 464 -35.76 25.60 22.47
C TYR A 464 -36.52 26.03 23.72
N ASN A 465 -37.28 27.13 23.59
CA ASN A 465 -38.14 27.63 24.67
C ASN A 465 -39.51 26.92 24.60
N PRO A 466 -39.86 26.01 25.52
CA PRO A 466 -41.14 25.30 25.46
C PRO A 466 -42.32 26.22 25.78
N ALA A 467 -43.46 26.00 25.12
CA ALA A 467 -44.69 26.73 25.42
C ALA A 467 -45.16 26.50 26.88
N PRO A 468 -45.68 27.53 27.58
CA PRO A 468 -46.19 27.40 28.93
C PRO A 468 -47.28 26.31 29.04
N GLY A 469 -47.14 25.40 30.01
CA GLY A 469 -48.08 24.29 30.24
C GLY A 469 -47.79 23.01 29.45
N THR A 470 -46.68 22.95 28.71
CA THR A 470 -46.21 21.73 28.04
C THR A 470 -45.84 20.66 29.07
N THR A 471 -46.42 19.45 28.96
CA THR A 471 -46.06 18.33 29.84
C THR A 471 -44.78 17.69 29.32
N LEU A 472 -43.70 17.79 30.11
CA LEU A 472 -42.42 17.17 29.81
C LEU A 472 -42.33 15.79 30.50
N ILE A 473 -41.92 14.79 29.73
CA ILE A 473 -41.68 13.42 30.17
C ILE A 473 -40.18 13.16 30.08
N GLU A 474 -39.63 12.50 31.11
CA GLU A 474 -38.23 12.08 31.12
C GLU A 474 -38.01 10.92 30.15
N MET A 475 -37.06 11.09 29.23
CA MET A 475 -36.71 10.10 28.22
C MET A 475 -36.04 8.86 28.86
N PRO A 476 -36.60 7.64 28.71
CA PRO A 476 -35.98 6.42 29.21
C PRO A 476 -34.70 6.06 28.44
N ASP A 477 -33.92 5.12 28.99
CA ASP A 477 -32.83 4.47 28.29
C ASP A 477 -33.39 3.37 27.39
N LEU A 478 -33.17 3.52 26.09
CA LEU A 478 -33.63 2.61 25.04
C LEU A 478 -32.48 1.83 24.43
N THR A 479 -31.23 2.11 24.81
CA THR A 479 -30.06 1.44 24.28
C THR A 479 -30.03 -0.03 24.68
N ASN A 480 -29.54 -0.88 23.79
CA ASN A 480 -29.49 -2.35 23.94
C ASN A 480 -30.87 -3.06 23.98
N LEU A 481 -31.98 -2.33 23.84
CA LEU A 481 -33.29 -2.93 23.62
C LEU A 481 -33.48 -3.26 22.13
N THR A 482 -34.36 -4.19 21.83
CA THR A 482 -34.85 -4.33 20.45
C THR A 482 -35.72 -3.12 20.08
N TYR A 483 -35.86 -2.82 18.79
CA TYR A 483 -36.73 -1.73 18.34
C TYR A 483 -38.16 -1.87 18.91
N ASP A 484 -38.70 -3.09 18.92
CA ASP A 484 -40.05 -3.37 19.40
C ASP A 484 -40.16 -3.17 20.92
N ASP A 485 -39.16 -3.62 21.69
CA ASP A 485 -39.11 -3.41 23.15
C ASP A 485 -38.95 -1.93 23.51
N ALA A 486 -38.14 -1.20 22.73
CA ALA A 486 -37.96 0.24 22.91
C ALA A 486 -39.26 1.01 22.65
N VAL A 487 -39.98 0.66 21.58
CA VAL A 487 -41.30 1.23 21.27
C VAL A 487 -42.32 0.90 22.37
N ALA A 488 -42.36 -0.34 22.85
CA ALA A 488 -43.26 -0.74 23.95
C ALA A 488 -42.96 0.03 25.26
N LEU A 489 -41.67 0.30 25.53
CA LEU A 489 -41.27 1.10 26.69
C LEU A 489 -41.69 2.56 26.55
N LEU A 490 -41.57 3.14 25.36
CA LEU A 490 -42.02 4.50 25.06
C LEU A 490 -43.54 4.66 25.21
N ASP A 491 -44.31 3.68 24.73
CA ASP A 491 -45.79 3.66 24.87
C ASP A 491 -46.21 3.64 26.33
N LYS A 492 -45.57 2.78 27.12
CA LYS A 492 -45.78 2.71 28.57
C LYS A 492 -45.43 4.02 29.29
N LYS A 493 -44.50 4.80 28.76
CA LYS A 493 -44.10 6.12 29.29
C LYS A 493 -45.00 7.26 28.81
N GLY A 494 -45.92 6.99 27.88
CA GLY A 494 -46.91 7.97 27.40
C GLY A 494 -46.43 8.80 26.21
N PHE A 495 -45.37 8.38 25.51
CA PHE A 495 -44.91 9.02 24.27
C PHE A 495 -45.78 8.63 23.08
N ASP A 496 -45.91 9.53 22.11
CA ASP A 496 -46.61 9.28 20.84
C ASP A 496 -45.78 8.37 19.93
N ILE A 497 -46.18 7.11 19.84
CA ILE A 497 -45.49 6.09 19.02
C ILE A 497 -45.52 6.43 17.53
N GLY A 498 -46.51 7.20 17.06
CA GLY A 498 -46.58 7.69 15.69
C GLY A 498 -45.44 8.65 15.32
N LYS A 499 -44.70 9.14 16.33
CA LYS A 499 -43.55 10.04 16.20
C LYS A 499 -42.20 9.34 16.39
N VAL A 500 -42.19 8.02 16.58
CA VAL A 500 -40.94 7.24 16.61
C VAL A 500 -40.47 6.96 15.18
N ARG A 501 -39.18 7.16 14.93
CA ARG A 501 -38.50 6.92 13.65
C ARG A 501 -37.30 6.01 13.88
N ALA A 502 -37.08 5.08 12.96
CA ALA A 502 -35.90 4.22 12.96
C ALA A 502 -34.90 4.73 11.92
N GLN A 503 -33.65 4.92 12.34
CA GLN A 503 -32.53 5.14 11.44
C GLN A 503 -31.62 3.93 11.49
N ARG A 504 -31.40 3.27 10.35
CA ARG A 504 -30.58 2.06 10.30
C ARG A 504 -29.11 2.42 10.18
N LYS A 505 -28.28 1.78 10.99
CA LYS A 505 -26.82 1.88 10.92
C LYS A 505 -26.22 0.49 10.68
N GLU A 506 -25.45 0.36 9.60
CA GLU A 506 -24.77 -0.89 9.27
C GLU A 506 -23.65 -1.18 10.28
N THR A 507 -23.72 -2.33 10.93
CA THR A 507 -22.66 -2.82 11.83
C THR A 507 -22.76 -4.34 12.00
N ALA A 508 -21.62 -5.01 12.03
CA ALA A 508 -21.53 -6.44 12.37
C ALA A 508 -21.34 -6.67 13.89
N ALA A 509 -21.03 -5.62 14.65
CA ALA A 509 -20.67 -5.73 16.06
C ALA A 509 -21.87 -5.80 17.01
N VAL A 510 -23.05 -5.39 16.54
CA VAL A 510 -24.29 -5.33 17.34
C VAL A 510 -25.35 -6.21 16.68
N PRO A 511 -26.11 -7.02 17.45
CA PRO A 511 -27.19 -7.82 16.88
C PRO A 511 -28.20 -6.97 16.12
N GLU A 512 -28.66 -7.46 14.97
CA GLU A 512 -29.68 -6.80 14.17
C GLU A 512 -30.94 -6.45 14.97
N ASN A 513 -31.56 -5.33 14.62
CA ASN A 513 -32.76 -4.78 15.26
C ASN A 513 -32.56 -4.29 16.71
N THR A 514 -31.31 -4.19 17.18
CA THR A 514 -30.97 -3.61 18.48
C THR A 514 -30.77 -2.10 18.37
N VAL A 515 -31.33 -1.34 19.30
CA VAL A 515 -31.13 0.11 19.42
C VAL A 515 -29.71 0.38 19.93
N MET A 516 -28.90 0.99 19.07
CA MET A 516 -27.53 1.40 19.37
C MET A 516 -27.49 2.79 20.01
N ASP A 517 -28.42 3.66 19.58
CA ASP A 517 -28.46 5.03 20.03
C ASP A 517 -29.87 5.61 19.94
N GLN A 518 -30.10 6.70 20.68
CA GLN A 518 -31.39 7.39 20.73
C GLN A 518 -31.20 8.91 20.70
N ALA A 519 -32.20 9.59 20.13
CA ALA A 519 -32.45 11.01 20.31
C ALA A 519 -33.96 11.20 20.52
N PRO A 520 -34.43 11.93 21.54
CA PRO A 520 -33.68 12.60 22.61
C PRO A 520 -32.84 11.66 23.50
N LEU A 521 -31.79 12.19 24.14
CA LEU A 521 -30.94 11.41 25.05
C LEU A 521 -31.69 11.01 26.33
N LYS A 522 -31.29 9.87 26.90
CA LYS A 522 -31.73 9.40 28.22
C LYS A 522 -31.67 10.54 29.27
N GLY A 523 -32.74 10.68 30.04
CA GLY A 523 -32.85 11.66 31.12
C GLY A 523 -33.23 13.08 30.66
N GLN A 524 -33.30 13.34 29.34
CA GLN A 524 -33.82 14.61 28.83
C GLN A 524 -35.32 14.73 29.06
N GLN A 525 -35.77 15.93 29.40
CA GLN A 525 -37.17 16.27 29.58
C GLN A 525 -37.72 16.80 28.25
N VAL A 526 -38.65 16.06 27.66
CA VAL A 526 -39.21 16.40 26.33
C VAL A 526 -40.73 16.20 26.30
N PRO A 527 -41.46 16.94 25.46
CA PRO A 527 -42.89 16.73 25.29
C PRO A 527 -43.23 15.29 24.88
N ASN A 528 -44.41 14.82 25.26
CA ASN A 528 -44.87 13.47 24.91
C ASN A 528 -45.06 13.24 23.40
N ASN A 529 -45.29 14.31 22.63
CA ASN A 529 -45.46 14.29 21.17
C ASN A 529 -44.14 14.58 20.40
N SER A 530 -43.00 14.57 21.09
CA SER A 530 -41.69 14.79 20.47
C SER A 530 -41.36 13.71 19.45
N GLU A 531 -40.66 14.08 18.38
CA GLU A 531 -40.07 13.10 17.47
C GLU A 531 -38.91 12.38 18.15
N ILE A 532 -38.93 11.05 18.09
CA ILE A 532 -37.94 10.18 18.72
C ILE A 532 -37.27 9.38 17.62
N ILE A 533 -35.95 9.50 17.51
CA ILE A 533 -35.14 8.81 16.52
C ILE A 533 -34.33 7.73 17.23
N LEU A 534 -34.56 6.48 16.83
CA LEU A 534 -33.82 5.31 17.31
C LEU A 534 -32.86 4.87 16.23
N VAL A 535 -31.56 4.86 16.53
CA VAL A 535 -30.55 4.31 15.64
C VAL A 535 -30.48 2.81 15.89
N THR A 536 -30.90 2.00 14.93
CA THR A 536 -30.92 0.54 15.05
C THR A 536 -29.83 -0.11 14.23
N ALA A 537 -29.23 -1.17 14.78
CA ALA A 537 -28.24 -1.96 14.08
C ALA A 537 -28.89 -2.75 12.95
N THR A 538 -28.29 -2.71 11.77
CA THR A 538 -28.57 -3.64 10.68
C THR A 538 -27.25 -4.27 10.26
N HIS A 539 -27.27 -5.54 9.83
CA HIS A 539 -26.04 -6.19 9.39
C HIS A 539 -25.54 -5.52 8.10
N PRO A 540 -24.22 -5.35 7.94
CA PRO A 540 -23.67 -4.82 6.71
C PRO A 540 -23.96 -5.79 5.56
N SER A 541 -24.27 -5.26 4.38
CA SER A 541 -24.50 -6.10 3.19
C SER A 541 -23.25 -6.90 2.80
N LYS A 542 -22.06 -6.34 3.07
CA LYS A 542 -20.76 -6.99 2.85
C LYS A 542 -19.79 -6.69 4.00
N VAL A 543 -18.99 -7.68 4.37
CA VAL A 543 -17.93 -7.59 5.37
C VAL A 543 -16.58 -7.80 4.69
N VAL A 544 -15.59 -6.98 5.05
CA VAL A 544 -14.22 -7.14 4.55
C VAL A 544 -13.56 -8.32 5.25
N MET A 545 -12.97 -9.21 4.45
CA MET A 545 -12.34 -10.42 4.93
C MET A 545 -11.05 -10.09 5.69
N PRO A 546 -10.91 -10.44 6.99
CA PRO A 546 -9.69 -10.15 7.73
C PRO A 546 -8.54 -11.07 7.30
N ASN A 547 -7.30 -10.62 7.49
CA ASN A 547 -6.14 -11.48 7.27
C ASN A 547 -5.89 -12.38 8.48
N VAL A 548 -6.22 -13.65 8.34
CA VAL A 548 -5.98 -14.70 9.35
C VAL A 548 -4.84 -15.64 8.97
N SER A 549 -4.06 -15.31 7.94
CA SER A 549 -2.94 -16.13 7.48
C SER A 549 -1.85 -16.21 8.56
N GLY A 550 -1.24 -17.39 8.71
CA GLY A 550 -0.26 -17.69 9.76
C GLY A 550 -0.83 -17.87 11.16
N GLN A 551 -2.13 -17.63 11.38
CA GLN A 551 -2.75 -17.85 12.68
C GLN A 551 -3.01 -19.33 12.96
N ASP A 552 -3.31 -19.62 14.22
CA ASP A 552 -3.88 -20.89 14.63
C ASP A 552 -5.32 -21.04 14.08
N PRO A 553 -5.71 -22.22 13.52
CA PRO A 553 -7.03 -22.40 12.92
C PRO A 553 -8.20 -22.08 13.86
N ALA A 554 -8.10 -22.42 15.15
CA ALA A 554 -9.18 -22.15 16.10
C ALA A 554 -9.32 -20.66 16.44
N THR A 555 -8.23 -19.91 16.35
CA THR A 555 -8.25 -18.45 16.52
C THR A 555 -8.80 -17.76 15.29
N ALA A 556 -8.37 -18.20 14.10
CA ALA A 556 -8.88 -17.71 12.82
C ALA A 556 -10.39 -17.95 12.68
N THR A 557 -10.87 -19.15 13.00
CA THR A 557 -12.31 -19.48 12.95
C THR A 557 -13.13 -18.54 13.83
N ARG A 558 -12.74 -18.33 15.09
CA ARG A 558 -13.46 -17.42 16.01
C ARG A 558 -13.50 -15.98 15.49
N ALA A 559 -12.40 -15.50 14.92
CA ALA A 559 -12.35 -14.14 14.35
C ALA A 559 -13.30 -13.99 13.16
N LEU A 560 -13.43 -15.02 12.31
CA LEU A 560 -14.35 -15.01 11.17
C LEU A 560 -15.81 -15.15 11.60
N GLU A 561 -16.11 -16.01 12.56
CA GLU A 561 -17.46 -16.18 13.10
C GLU A 561 -17.97 -14.94 13.82
N ALA A 562 -17.08 -14.20 14.52
CA ALA A 562 -17.42 -12.91 15.13
C ALA A 562 -17.84 -11.83 14.11
N LEU A 563 -17.40 -11.99 12.85
CA LEU A 563 -17.79 -11.13 11.73
C LEU A 563 -19.05 -11.65 10.99
N GLY A 564 -19.69 -12.69 11.53
CA GLY A 564 -20.89 -13.29 10.97
C GLY A 564 -20.63 -14.26 9.81
N PHE A 565 -19.39 -14.67 9.58
CA PHE A 565 -19.08 -15.71 8.60
C PHE A 565 -19.27 -17.12 9.17
N LYS A 566 -19.59 -18.07 8.29
CA LYS A 566 -19.49 -19.50 8.61
C LYS A 566 -18.13 -20.00 8.14
N VAL A 567 -17.50 -20.93 8.84
CA VAL A 567 -16.16 -21.39 8.46
C VAL A 567 -16.16 -22.87 8.12
N ASN A 568 -15.62 -23.21 6.95
CA ASN A 568 -15.32 -24.58 6.54
C ASN A 568 -13.81 -24.76 6.46
N GLN A 569 -13.23 -25.72 7.19
CA GLN A 569 -11.79 -25.91 7.21
C GLN A 569 -11.35 -26.90 6.12
N LEU A 570 -10.37 -26.49 5.32
CA LEU A 570 -9.71 -27.32 4.31
C LEU A 570 -8.23 -27.46 4.65
N THR A 571 -7.56 -28.48 4.11
CA THR A 571 -6.12 -28.69 4.29
C THR A 571 -5.38 -28.65 2.96
N GLU A 572 -4.17 -28.10 2.97
CA GLU A 572 -3.30 -28.01 1.80
C GLU A 572 -1.84 -28.25 2.20
N GLN A 573 -1.07 -28.91 1.33
CA GLN A 573 0.36 -29.07 1.53
C GLN A 573 1.08 -27.76 1.20
N ASN A 574 1.94 -27.30 2.12
CA ASN A 574 2.72 -26.09 1.92
C ASN A 574 4.10 -26.23 2.54
N ASP A 575 5.15 -26.11 1.71
CA ASP A 575 6.54 -26.27 2.16
C ASP A 575 7.08 -25.04 2.91
N SER A 576 6.41 -23.88 2.79
CA SER A 576 6.82 -22.63 3.44
C SER A 576 6.06 -22.33 4.73
N VAL A 577 4.86 -22.90 4.89
CA VAL A 577 4.00 -22.68 6.06
C VAL A 577 4.03 -23.92 6.96
N PRO A 578 4.41 -23.81 8.25
CA PRO A 578 4.41 -24.94 9.17
C PRO A 578 3.06 -25.64 9.25
N ALA A 579 3.06 -26.94 9.56
CA ALA A 579 1.84 -27.71 9.77
C ALA A 579 0.95 -27.05 10.86
N ASN A 580 -0.37 -27.15 10.67
CA ASN A 580 -1.39 -26.60 11.57
C ASN A 580 -1.35 -25.06 11.70
N ARG A 581 -1.03 -24.38 10.59
CA ARG A 581 -1.15 -22.93 10.44
C ARG A 581 -2.01 -22.59 9.24
N VAL A 582 -2.81 -21.53 9.35
CA VAL A 582 -3.64 -21.05 8.24
C VAL A 582 -2.74 -20.57 7.10
N VAL A 583 -2.93 -21.11 5.91
CA VAL A 583 -2.23 -20.68 4.69
C VAL A 583 -2.94 -19.47 4.11
N ARG A 584 -4.26 -19.58 3.92
CA ARG A 584 -5.13 -18.55 3.34
C ARG A 584 -6.59 -18.79 3.70
N THR A 585 -7.45 -17.88 3.28
CA THR A 585 -8.90 -18.07 3.23
C THR A 585 -9.42 -17.97 1.80
N GLU A 586 -10.59 -18.53 1.53
CA GLU A 586 -11.31 -18.32 0.28
C GLU A 586 -12.75 -17.88 0.61
N PRO A 587 -13.17 -16.66 0.21
CA PRO A 587 -12.38 -15.59 -0.43
C PRO A 587 -11.15 -15.11 0.38
N LEU A 588 -10.16 -14.55 -0.32
CA LEU A 588 -8.90 -14.08 0.28
C LEU A 588 -9.11 -12.87 1.19
N ALA A 589 -8.21 -12.69 2.15
CA ALA A 589 -8.15 -11.50 3.00
C ALA A 589 -8.20 -10.19 2.17
N GLY A 590 -8.93 -9.18 2.65
CA GLY A 590 -9.21 -7.92 1.98
C GLY A 590 -10.40 -7.97 1.02
N SER A 591 -10.93 -9.15 0.68
CA SER A 591 -12.13 -9.27 -0.16
C SER A 591 -13.37 -8.77 0.57
N SER A 592 -14.27 -8.07 -0.14
CA SER A 592 -15.59 -7.72 0.39
C SER A 592 -16.56 -8.88 0.12
N VAL A 593 -16.99 -9.56 1.18
CA VAL A 593 -17.78 -10.80 1.12
C VAL A 593 -19.17 -10.55 1.72
N ASN A 594 -20.22 -11.10 1.11
CA ASN A 594 -21.57 -10.96 1.67
C ASN A 594 -21.62 -11.52 3.10
N TYR A 595 -22.31 -10.80 3.99
CA TYR A 595 -22.52 -11.26 5.37
C TYR A 595 -23.20 -12.65 5.40
N GLY A 596 -22.82 -13.52 6.33
CA GLY A 596 -23.37 -14.88 6.44
C GLY A 596 -22.78 -15.92 5.48
N THR A 597 -21.85 -15.53 4.60
CA THR A 597 -21.19 -16.44 3.65
C THR A 597 -20.31 -17.46 4.38
N THR A 598 -20.24 -18.68 3.84
CA THR A 598 -19.28 -19.69 4.29
C THR A 598 -17.92 -19.46 3.65
N ILE A 599 -16.90 -19.25 4.48
CA ILE A 599 -15.50 -19.07 4.11
C ILE A 599 -14.77 -20.40 4.20
N ALA A 600 -13.97 -20.74 3.19
CA ALA A 600 -13.02 -21.83 3.32
C ALA A 600 -11.73 -21.35 4.02
N LEU A 601 -11.38 -21.94 5.16
CA LEU A 601 -10.14 -21.70 5.88
C LEU A 601 -9.13 -22.80 5.53
N VAL A 602 -8.10 -22.46 4.75
CA VAL A 602 -7.12 -23.43 4.25
C VAL A 602 -5.95 -23.52 5.22
N VAL A 603 -5.67 -24.72 5.75
CA VAL A 603 -4.66 -24.98 6.78
C VAL A 603 -3.54 -25.86 6.25
N SER A 604 -2.30 -25.49 6.56
CA SER A 604 -1.10 -26.19 6.09
C SER A 604 -0.97 -27.57 6.74
N THR A 605 -0.65 -28.58 5.93
CA THR A 605 -0.15 -29.88 6.42
C THR A 605 1.36 -29.90 6.62
N GLY A 606 2.06 -28.80 6.29
CA GLY A 606 3.51 -28.64 6.39
C GLY A 606 4.29 -29.22 5.20
N PRO A 607 5.63 -29.16 5.24
CA PRO A 607 6.49 -29.69 4.18
C PRO A 607 6.43 -31.22 4.13
N LEU A 608 6.65 -31.80 2.94
CA LEU A 608 6.62 -33.25 2.74
C LEU A 608 7.61 -33.96 3.69
N SER A 609 7.08 -34.80 4.58
CA SER A 609 7.88 -35.64 5.46
C SER A 609 7.85 -37.09 4.97
N VAL A 610 9.01 -37.72 4.94
CA VAL A 610 9.23 -39.08 4.48
C VAL A 610 9.74 -39.93 5.65
N THR A 611 9.26 -41.16 5.77
CA THR A 611 9.76 -42.10 6.78
C THR A 611 11.16 -42.57 6.40
N VAL A 612 12.10 -42.45 7.34
CA VAL A 612 13.48 -42.88 7.15
C VAL A 612 13.51 -44.41 7.05
N PRO A 613 13.96 -44.99 5.92
CA PRO A 613 14.00 -46.42 5.72
C PRO A 613 15.08 -47.08 6.60
N ASN A 614 15.00 -48.40 6.76
CA ASN A 614 16.06 -49.19 7.40
C ASN A 614 17.15 -49.52 6.39
N LEU A 615 18.35 -49.00 6.62
CA LEU A 615 19.53 -49.16 5.76
C LEU A 615 20.52 -50.18 6.32
N ASN A 616 20.30 -50.71 7.53
CA ASN A 616 21.25 -51.62 8.18
C ASN A 616 21.47 -52.89 7.36
N GLY A 617 22.74 -53.25 7.15
CA GLY A 617 23.16 -54.43 6.38
C GLY A 617 23.23 -54.22 4.86
N MET A 618 22.81 -53.07 4.34
CA MET A 618 22.97 -52.70 2.93
C MET A 618 24.40 -52.23 2.65
N THR A 619 24.84 -52.36 1.40
CA THR A 619 26.06 -51.68 0.91
C THR A 619 25.84 -50.18 0.77
N GLU A 620 26.90 -49.38 0.64
CA GLU A 620 26.79 -47.93 0.41
C GLU A 620 25.90 -47.60 -0.80
N ASN A 621 26.09 -48.32 -1.91
CA ASN A 621 25.38 -48.07 -3.16
C ASN A 621 23.89 -48.38 -3.04
N GLU A 622 23.54 -49.50 -2.39
CA GLU A 622 22.14 -49.87 -2.12
C GLU A 622 21.48 -48.85 -1.20
N ALA A 623 22.16 -48.46 -0.12
CA ALA A 623 21.64 -47.46 0.81
C ALA A 623 21.44 -46.09 0.13
N ARG A 624 22.36 -45.70 -0.76
CA ARG A 624 22.25 -44.46 -1.53
C ARG A 624 21.06 -44.49 -2.49
N GLN A 625 20.82 -45.60 -3.18
CA GLN A 625 19.68 -45.74 -4.09
C GLN A 625 18.35 -45.65 -3.33
N VAL A 626 18.21 -46.39 -2.22
CA VAL A 626 17.00 -46.38 -1.38
C VAL A 626 16.70 -44.99 -0.83
N LEU A 627 17.74 -44.22 -0.48
CA LEU A 627 17.56 -42.84 -0.03
C LEU A 627 17.22 -41.88 -1.17
N GLN A 628 17.82 -42.04 -2.36
CA GLN A 628 17.52 -41.22 -3.54
C GLN A 628 16.08 -41.40 -4.01
N ASP A 629 15.55 -42.62 -4.00
CA ASP A 629 14.16 -42.91 -4.39
C ASP A 629 13.14 -42.21 -3.47
N LEU A 630 13.56 -41.87 -2.24
CA LEU A 630 12.78 -41.14 -1.24
C LEU A 630 13.12 -39.63 -1.18
N ASN A 631 13.90 -39.14 -2.15
CA ASN A 631 14.41 -37.77 -2.21
C ASN A 631 15.21 -37.37 -0.95
N LEU A 632 15.88 -38.32 -0.30
CA LEU A 632 16.78 -38.12 0.83
C LEU A 632 18.24 -38.12 0.36
N LYS A 633 19.10 -37.37 1.05
CA LYS A 633 20.54 -37.29 0.75
C LYS A 633 21.31 -38.27 1.63
N THR A 634 22.37 -38.88 1.09
CA THR A 634 23.25 -39.80 1.84
C THR A 634 24.57 -39.11 2.18
N LYS A 635 25.03 -39.24 3.42
CA LYS A 635 26.38 -38.84 3.86
C LYS A 635 27.07 -40.03 4.51
N VAL A 636 28.30 -40.35 4.09
CA VAL A 636 29.09 -41.41 4.72
C VAL A 636 29.90 -40.80 5.86
N GLY A 637 29.77 -41.35 7.07
CA GLY A 637 30.54 -40.97 8.26
C GLY A 637 31.69 -41.93 8.55
N ASP A 638 32.35 -41.76 9.70
CA ASP A 638 33.49 -42.60 10.11
C ASP A 638 33.11 -44.08 10.18
N SER A 639 33.95 -44.94 9.60
CA SER A 639 33.73 -46.38 9.62
C SER A 639 33.70 -46.97 11.03
N VAL A 640 33.05 -48.12 11.19
CA VAL A 640 33.00 -48.91 12.42
C VAL A 640 34.06 -50.01 12.32
N PRO A 641 35.12 -50.01 13.16
CA PRO A 641 36.17 -51.03 13.11
C PRO A 641 35.63 -52.43 13.42
N LEU A 642 36.00 -53.42 12.60
CA LEU A 642 35.60 -54.81 12.74
C LEU A 642 36.82 -55.76 12.77
N PRO A 643 36.70 -56.93 13.43
CA PRO A 643 37.70 -57.98 13.36
C PRO A 643 37.96 -58.47 11.92
N TYR A 644 39.12 -59.09 11.71
CA TYR A 644 39.48 -59.68 10.42
C TYR A 644 38.43 -60.71 9.95
N GLY A 645 38.03 -60.62 8.68
CA GLY A 645 37.09 -61.55 8.04
C GLY A 645 35.62 -61.38 8.45
N ASN A 646 35.24 -60.23 9.02
CA ASN A 646 33.85 -59.99 9.43
C ASN A 646 32.92 -59.84 8.21
N ALA A 647 31.79 -60.56 8.21
CA ALA A 647 30.79 -60.52 7.13
C ALA A 647 30.03 -59.18 6.98
N GLN A 648 30.27 -58.22 7.88
CA GLN A 648 29.74 -56.86 7.87
C GLN A 648 30.70 -55.82 7.29
N ASP A 649 31.82 -56.26 6.70
CA ASP A 649 32.70 -55.39 5.92
C ASP A 649 31.93 -54.73 4.78
N ASP A 650 32.17 -53.43 4.57
CA ASP A 650 31.50 -52.57 3.58
C ASP A 650 29.96 -52.47 3.69
N LYS A 651 29.37 -52.90 4.82
CA LYS A 651 27.93 -52.80 5.08
C LYS A 651 27.59 -51.71 6.08
N VAL A 652 26.43 -51.07 5.89
CA VAL A 652 25.89 -50.08 6.82
C VAL A 652 25.61 -50.73 8.17
N MET A 653 26.29 -50.25 9.21
CA MET A 653 26.12 -50.70 10.58
C MET A 653 25.27 -49.75 11.41
N LEU A 654 25.35 -48.45 11.10
CA LEU A 654 24.63 -47.41 11.81
C LEU A 654 24.09 -46.40 10.80
N GLN A 655 22.90 -45.90 11.08
CA GLN A 655 22.29 -44.77 10.38
C GLN A 655 21.82 -43.71 11.38
N SER A 656 21.84 -42.45 10.95
CA SER A 656 21.27 -41.33 11.70
C SER A 656 20.64 -40.33 10.73
N PRO A 657 19.35 -39.95 10.89
CA PRO A 657 18.35 -40.46 11.85
C PRO A 657 18.09 -41.97 11.80
N VAL A 658 17.52 -42.53 12.89
CA VAL A 658 17.22 -43.96 13.02
C VAL A 658 16.07 -44.39 12.12
N ALA A 659 16.03 -45.67 11.74
CA ALA A 659 14.97 -46.23 10.91
C ALA A 659 13.59 -46.04 11.56
N GLY A 660 12.59 -45.71 10.74
CA GLY A 660 11.21 -45.45 11.18
C GLY A 660 10.95 -44.04 11.71
N SER A 661 11.99 -43.21 11.86
CA SER A 661 11.82 -41.79 12.18
C SER A 661 11.27 -40.99 10.98
N SER A 662 10.71 -39.81 11.22
CA SER A 662 10.24 -38.89 10.17
C SER A 662 11.33 -37.89 9.81
N ALA A 663 11.60 -37.70 8.53
CA ALA A 663 12.55 -36.71 8.02
C ALA A 663 11.93 -35.90 6.89
N LEU A 664 12.27 -34.61 6.78
CA LEU A 664 11.83 -33.78 5.66
C LEU A 664 12.42 -34.30 4.33
N ALA A 665 11.68 -34.19 3.24
CA ALA A 665 12.23 -34.43 1.90
C ALA A 665 13.49 -33.57 1.68
N GLY A 666 14.56 -34.17 1.16
CA GLY A 666 15.88 -33.53 1.00
C GLY A 666 16.80 -33.59 2.22
N ALA A 667 16.33 -34.13 3.36
CA ALA A 667 17.15 -34.31 4.56
C ALA A 667 18.32 -35.29 4.32
N THR A 668 19.42 -35.08 5.06
CA THR A 668 20.62 -35.91 4.95
C THR A 668 20.61 -37.02 5.99
N ILE A 669 20.68 -38.27 5.54
CA ILE A 669 20.87 -39.46 6.36
C ILE A 669 22.36 -39.82 6.35
N THR A 670 22.96 -39.85 7.54
CA THR A 670 24.35 -40.27 7.72
C THR A 670 24.41 -41.77 7.93
N ILE A 671 25.21 -42.49 7.13
CA ILE A 671 25.48 -43.92 7.27
C ILE A 671 26.92 -44.15 7.71
N ARG A 672 27.17 -45.17 8.53
CA ARG A 672 28.52 -45.61 8.93
C ARG A 672 28.72 -47.06 8.50
N LEU A 673 29.78 -47.31 7.74
CA LEU A 673 30.09 -48.62 7.17
C LEU A 673 31.01 -49.41 8.10
N GLY A 674 30.86 -50.73 8.16
CA GLY A 674 31.83 -51.62 8.81
C GLY A 674 33.14 -51.67 8.03
N LEU A 675 34.27 -51.69 8.75
CA LEU A 675 35.61 -51.83 8.15
C LEU A 675 36.39 -52.93 8.86
N ALA A 676 36.56 -54.08 8.22
CA ALA A 676 37.29 -55.22 8.75
C ALA A 676 38.80 -54.97 8.77
N SER A 677 39.46 -55.42 9.84
CA SER A 677 40.92 -55.42 9.93
C SER A 677 41.52 -56.28 8.83
N THR A 678 42.61 -55.84 8.20
CA THR A 678 43.26 -56.53 7.06
C THR A 678 44.30 -57.57 7.46
N THR A 679 44.58 -57.73 8.77
CA THR A 679 45.57 -58.69 9.29
C THR A 679 44.91 -59.74 10.20
N PRO A 680 45.15 -61.05 10.00
CA PRO A 680 44.69 -62.09 10.91
C PRO A 680 45.35 -61.96 12.30
N PRO A 681 44.68 -62.40 13.38
CA PRO A 681 45.24 -62.29 14.73
C PRO A 681 46.52 -63.13 14.86
N THR A 682 47.62 -62.49 15.28
CA THR A 682 48.87 -63.17 15.63
C THR A 682 48.66 -63.99 16.91
N THR A 683 48.68 -65.32 16.80
CA THR A 683 48.65 -66.24 17.93
C THR A 683 49.94 -66.11 18.75
N THR A 684 49.87 -65.50 19.93
CA THR A 684 50.96 -65.59 20.92
C THR A 684 50.67 -66.78 21.84
N SER A 685 51.50 -67.80 21.75
CA SER A 685 51.49 -68.97 22.64
C SER A 685 52.13 -68.59 23.98
N THR A 686 51.36 -68.52 25.06
CA THR A 686 51.92 -68.35 26.41
C THR A 686 52.20 -69.72 27.01
N THR A 687 53.48 -70.10 27.12
CA THR A 687 53.94 -71.33 27.78
C THR A 687 53.96 -71.15 29.30
N THR A 688 53.26 -72.04 30.00
CA THR A 688 53.24 -72.24 31.45
C THR A 688 54.65 -72.45 32.03
N THR A 689 55.04 -71.71 33.07
CA THR A 689 56.15 -72.08 33.96
C THR A 689 55.60 -72.31 35.37
N THR A 690 55.73 -73.56 35.82
CA THR A 690 55.43 -74.03 37.17
C THR A 690 56.59 -73.69 38.11
N THR A 691 56.32 -73.03 39.24
CA THR A 691 57.25 -72.99 40.38
C THR A 691 56.49 -73.29 41.67
N THR A 692 56.88 -74.38 42.30
CA THR A 692 56.44 -74.93 43.59
C THR A 692 57.06 -74.18 44.78
N THR A 693 56.49 -74.37 45.98
CA THR A 693 57.10 -74.30 47.35
C THR A 693 56.75 -73.02 48.14
N THR A 694 56.33 -72.98 49.42
CA THR A 694 55.55 -73.88 50.30
C THR A 694 54.79 -73.05 51.36
N THR A 695 53.79 -73.69 51.96
CA THR A 695 53.11 -73.51 53.25
C THR A 695 53.72 -72.56 54.30
N THR A 696 52.89 -71.69 54.87
CA THR A 696 52.82 -71.50 56.34
C THR A 696 51.39 -71.16 56.76
N THR A 697 50.86 -72.04 57.60
CA THR A 697 49.61 -71.97 58.37
C THR A 697 49.69 -70.88 59.44
N VAL A 698 48.65 -70.05 59.59
CA VAL A 698 48.18 -69.55 60.90
C VAL A 698 46.65 -69.54 60.87
N ASP A 699 46.12 -70.13 61.94
CA ASP A 699 44.75 -70.50 62.28
C ASP A 699 43.81 -69.31 62.59
N PRO A 700 42.50 -69.57 62.81
CA PRO A 700 41.42 -68.61 62.74
C PRO A 700 41.12 -67.89 64.06
N ASN A 701 40.36 -66.80 63.94
CA ASN A 701 39.27 -66.47 64.87
C ASN A 701 38.16 -65.74 64.11
#